data_AF-A0A6H2EMR3-F1
#
_entry.id   AF-A0A6H2EMR3-F1
#
_cell.length_a   1.000
_cell.length_b   1.000
_cell.length_c   1.000
_cell.angle_alpha   90.00
_cell.angle_beta   90.00
_cell.angle_gamma   90.00
#
_symmetry.space_group_name_H-M   'P 1'
#
loop_
_entity.id
_entity.type
_entity.pdbx_description
1 polymer ?
#
loop_
_entity_poly.entity_id
_entity_poly.type
_entity_poly.pdbx_seq_one_letter_code
_entity_poly.pdbx_strand_id
1 'polypeptide(L)'
;MQEKIRDQVTAIVLSQSRDFPYLAQTLAAIAEQTHKPDRVIIGLEHEAELPFLQRALPMAEVRIVGQQPSLGVAITQLLAEVELTDKWLWIVHADSAPEPSALDFLLRTGETSHQIGAVGPKQVSWDENPRQLLEVGINATRSARRVPEIEAGELDQGQLDYRTDVLAVGSAGMLVRTHAWQHLGGFDPRLGPFGDGLEFSRRLRIAGYRVVVEPRAVVRHGQVSLGQPLVTSFARRRSAQLYNSLLAAPALLVPLLWLGYVVGSIPRALLRLLSKDAAYARAELGAGWATIASLKAVIRGRLRIRAVRQVPRKALKELEAAPWAIQQAKRHSRRAHADARFMAQVPDQFTIKEYAQYRRVSRIGRAIAIVGALGLAGVLFIPVAFNGALSGGDLAYGSQTGLDLIRMALSGWIPAGDGYPGAVDPLWVFAALPLVIFQPLHLTIAQLVTIMLYCALPLVALLAYAALGRVIVGWQARVVLTLVWLVSPPFLDALASGRIAGVVAYIGLTGCAYAIGGSWRGSVRDSGFLAFFAMVSSLASPLFALIIAVIGIGSFVWQKFAWRWIFIPLPALIIHLPGLRYAGWRYLLTMPGNPVSSQADPVDVVSLVPYEVMSWDFPAILAYVLPLMIVVVAVIALGRLTLYGRIRLAWLFAILGLVWALVTTQFAVATMYLWAGFGQELAWISLVMAIACGFAGTRSWLRSSSFGIKHLSVGVVGAALCCGLIATVTHFVLASSQIRQLHPQTATLLPAIGIEDQRAGAKVLSLEPTPAGIEAELWRGYGIELTDRTMVAQARPADSQARDHLGQTVANIMGRSASVAMDLQAHGISLIVVPVSEDFNRVELVGALNAITNISYVSGHEAGDFWRVEPAEDEIIIARAGHAQHVNPSSTDRIVVLGERFSPHWHASINGTEIAGHKRDWQQVFIMPAGSHGELTVTYNDRMHAPLAIGQLVAMIITTIFAVPITRRRWSR
;
A
#
# COMPACT_ATOMS: atom_id res chain seq x y z
N MET A 1 -74.02 12.66 -22.08
CA MET A 1 -72.71 12.45 -21.42
C MET A 1 -72.34 11.00 -21.66
N GLN A 2 -71.62 10.70 -22.76
CA GLN A 2 -71.24 9.33 -23.11
C GLN A 2 -70.23 8.83 -22.06
N GLU A 3 -70.63 7.82 -21.31
CA GLU A 3 -69.76 7.05 -20.43
C GLU A 3 -68.70 6.38 -21.30
N LYS A 4 -67.51 6.98 -21.37
CA LYS A 4 -66.41 6.48 -22.18
C LYS A 4 -66.00 5.14 -21.56
N ILE A 5 -66.31 4.03 -22.23
CA ILE A 5 -65.86 2.68 -21.83
C ILE A 5 -64.34 2.74 -21.70
N ARG A 6 -63.84 2.58 -20.47
CA ARG A 6 -62.41 2.64 -20.17
C ARG A 6 -61.71 1.35 -20.60
N ASP A 7 -60.42 1.45 -20.88
CA ASP A 7 -59.62 0.29 -21.25
C ASP A 7 -59.42 -0.68 -20.06
N GLN A 8 -59.51 -1.98 -20.32
CA GLN A 8 -59.34 -3.03 -19.29
C GLN A 8 -57.89 -3.16 -18.80
N VAL A 9 -57.71 -3.49 -17.52
CA VAL A 9 -56.42 -3.58 -16.80
C VAL A 9 -56.29 -4.87 -15.99
N THR A 10 -55.22 -5.63 -16.25
CA THR A 10 -54.73 -6.70 -15.36
C THR A 10 -53.65 -6.15 -14.43
N ALA A 11 -53.87 -6.19 -13.12
CA ALA A 11 -52.84 -5.91 -12.11
C ALA A 11 -52.04 -7.17 -11.79
N ILE A 12 -50.70 -7.06 -11.81
CA ILE A 12 -49.77 -8.13 -11.50
C ILE A 12 -49.04 -7.77 -10.20
N VAL A 13 -49.26 -8.56 -9.16
CA VAL A 13 -48.61 -8.40 -7.85
C VAL A 13 -47.65 -9.56 -7.62
N LEU A 14 -46.39 -9.27 -7.31
CA LEU A 14 -45.39 -10.30 -7.02
C LEU A 14 -44.83 -10.12 -5.61
N SER A 15 -44.84 -11.20 -4.84
CA SER A 15 -44.25 -11.26 -3.51
C SER A 15 -43.25 -12.40 -3.35
N GLN A 16 -42.08 -12.05 -2.81
CA GLN A 16 -41.05 -12.94 -2.32
C GLN A 16 -41.00 -12.91 -0.79
N SER A 17 -40.36 -13.90 -0.17
CA SER A 17 -40.27 -14.06 1.29
C SER A 17 -39.79 -12.79 2.01
N ARG A 18 -38.97 -11.96 1.34
CA ARG A 18 -38.42 -10.70 1.89
C ARG A 18 -39.43 -9.54 1.96
N ASP A 19 -40.38 -9.48 1.02
CA ASP A 19 -41.32 -8.35 0.87
C ASP A 19 -42.77 -8.76 1.21
N PHE A 20 -42.98 -10.03 1.55
CA PHE A 20 -44.24 -10.57 2.07
C PHE A 20 -44.91 -9.74 3.19
N PRO A 21 -44.18 -9.17 4.18
CA PRO A 21 -44.81 -8.33 5.21
C PRO A 21 -45.55 -7.10 4.67
N TYR A 22 -45.21 -6.64 3.48
CA TYR A 22 -45.80 -5.46 2.84
C TYR A 22 -47.02 -5.79 1.98
N LEU A 23 -47.18 -7.07 1.60
CA LEU A 23 -48.17 -7.53 0.62
C LEU A 23 -49.60 -7.19 1.02
N ALA A 24 -49.96 -7.34 2.30
CA ALA A 24 -51.32 -7.07 2.76
C ALA A 24 -51.73 -5.60 2.57
N GLN A 25 -50.84 -4.66 2.88
CA GLN A 25 -51.09 -3.23 2.70
C GLN A 25 -51.14 -2.86 1.22
N THR A 26 -50.26 -3.44 0.40
CA THR A 26 -50.28 -3.28 -1.06
C THR A 26 -51.60 -3.74 -1.67
N LEU A 27 -52.11 -4.91 -1.28
CA LEU A 27 -53.37 -5.44 -1.78
C LEU A 27 -54.58 -4.64 -1.30
N ALA A 28 -54.57 -4.14 -0.06
CA ALA A 28 -55.57 -3.21 0.43
C ALA A 28 -55.60 -1.91 -0.40
N ALA A 29 -54.42 -1.36 -0.70
CA ALA A 29 -54.29 -0.16 -1.54
C ALA A 29 -54.78 -0.38 -2.99
N ILE A 30 -54.64 -1.60 -3.52
CA ILE A 30 -55.21 -1.97 -4.83
C ILE A 30 -56.75 -2.06 -4.75
N ALA A 31 -57.30 -2.59 -3.66
CA ALA A 31 -58.75 -2.69 -3.46
C ALA A 31 -59.43 -1.32 -3.31
N GLU A 32 -58.71 -0.35 -2.75
CA GLU A 32 -59.17 1.04 -2.54
C GLU A 32 -59.05 1.94 -3.79
N GLN A 33 -58.60 1.41 -4.93
CA GLN A 33 -58.50 2.22 -6.14
C GLN A 33 -59.88 2.71 -6.61
N THR A 34 -59.95 4.00 -6.93
CA THR A 34 -61.14 4.67 -7.48
C THR A 34 -61.55 4.03 -8.81
N HIS A 35 -60.56 3.67 -9.63
CA HIS A 35 -60.74 2.79 -10.77
C HIS A 35 -60.14 1.44 -10.41
N LYS A 36 -60.97 0.40 -10.27
CA LYS A 36 -60.49 -0.94 -9.92
C LYS A 36 -59.85 -1.63 -11.14
N PRO A 37 -58.80 -2.43 -10.96
CA PRO A 37 -58.32 -3.32 -12.02
C PRO A 37 -59.39 -4.37 -12.31
N ASP A 38 -59.56 -4.72 -13.59
CA ASP A 38 -60.52 -5.74 -14.03
C ASP A 38 -60.11 -7.14 -13.56
N ARG A 39 -58.80 -7.37 -13.48
CA ARG A 39 -58.22 -8.65 -13.05
C ARG A 39 -57.00 -8.41 -12.18
N VAL A 40 -56.82 -9.25 -11.14
CA VAL A 40 -55.64 -9.20 -10.27
C VAL A 40 -54.99 -10.57 -10.23
N ILE A 41 -53.70 -10.65 -10.55
CA ILE A 41 -52.92 -11.88 -10.54
C ILE A 41 -51.77 -11.72 -9.55
N ILE A 42 -51.69 -12.61 -8.58
CA ILE A 42 -50.76 -12.57 -7.47
C ILE A 42 -49.81 -13.76 -7.57
N GLY A 43 -48.52 -13.50 -7.80
CA GLY A 43 -47.48 -14.52 -7.75
C GLY A 43 -46.79 -14.56 -6.39
N LEU A 44 -46.83 -15.71 -5.71
CA LEU A 44 -46.19 -15.93 -4.41
C LEU A 44 -44.99 -16.89 -4.53
N GLU A 45 -43.97 -16.68 -3.69
CA GLU A 45 -42.82 -17.59 -3.59
C GLU A 45 -43.21 -18.95 -2.98
N HIS A 46 -44.06 -18.93 -1.96
CA HIS A 46 -44.55 -20.11 -1.25
C HIS A 46 -46.07 -20.01 -1.08
N GLU A 47 -46.71 -21.15 -0.82
CA GLU A 47 -48.12 -21.17 -0.44
C GLU A 47 -48.31 -20.40 0.86
N ALA A 48 -49.27 -19.47 0.87
CA ALA A 48 -49.59 -18.65 2.04
C ALA A 48 -51.08 -18.37 2.08
N GLU A 49 -51.69 -18.53 3.25
CA GLU A 49 -53.08 -18.16 3.46
C GLU A 49 -53.22 -16.63 3.54
N LEU A 50 -54.02 -16.06 2.64
CA LEU A 50 -54.32 -14.63 2.61
C LEU A 50 -55.82 -14.42 2.90
N PRO A 51 -56.29 -14.60 4.15
CA PRO A 51 -57.72 -14.55 4.48
C PRO A 51 -58.36 -13.18 4.23
N PHE A 52 -57.57 -12.11 4.15
CA PHE A 52 -58.04 -10.77 3.77
C PHE A 52 -58.29 -10.64 2.26
N LEU A 53 -57.69 -11.50 1.42
CA LEU A 53 -57.77 -11.42 -0.04
C LEU A 53 -59.20 -11.65 -0.53
N GLN A 54 -59.89 -12.66 0.00
CA GLN A 54 -61.28 -12.96 -0.36
C GLN A 54 -62.24 -11.79 -0.07
N ARG A 55 -61.93 -10.97 0.94
CA ARG A 55 -62.73 -9.78 1.28
C ARG A 55 -62.36 -8.56 0.44
N ALA A 56 -61.07 -8.32 0.21
CA ALA A 56 -60.59 -7.11 -0.45
C ALA A 56 -60.60 -7.22 -1.98
N LEU A 57 -60.24 -8.38 -2.53
CA LEU A 57 -60.09 -8.65 -3.96
C LEU A 57 -60.63 -10.05 -4.30
N PRO A 58 -61.96 -10.24 -4.33
CA PRO A 58 -62.57 -11.57 -4.51
C PRO A 58 -62.28 -12.22 -5.88
N MET A 59 -61.87 -11.44 -6.87
CA MET A 59 -61.55 -11.90 -8.23
C MET A 59 -60.02 -12.09 -8.44
N ALA A 60 -59.22 -12.09 -7.38
CA ALA A 60 -57.77 -12.25 -7.49
C ALA A 60 -57.36 -13.72 -7.69
N GLU A 61 -56.54 -13.98 -8.70
CA GLU A 61 -55.91 -15.28 -8.94
C GLU A 61 -54.55 -15.35 -8.22
N VAL A 62 -54.40 -16.31 -7.30
CA VAL A 62 -53.11 -16.56 -6.63
C VAL A 62 -52.40 -17.73 -7.29
N ARG A 63 -51.13 -17.57 -7.64
CA ARG A 63 -50.28 -18.63 -8.20
C ARG A 63 -48.93 -18.69 -7.50
N ILE A 64 -48.38 -19.89 -7.38
CA ILE A 64 -47.07 -20.12 -6.78
C ILE A 64 -46.03 -20.12 -7.90
N VAL A 65 -45.10 -19.17 -7.84
CA VAL A 65 -44.00 -19.03 -8.82
C VAL A 65 -42.65 -19.48 -8.28
N GLY A 66 -42.54 -19.79 -6.98
CA GLY A 66 -41.27 -20.17 -6.36
C GLY A 66 -40.28 -19.01 -6.23
N GLN A 67 -39.08 -19.31 -5.75
CA GLN A 67 -38.03 -18.30 -5.63
C GLN A 67 -37.43 -17.98 -7.01
N GLN A 68 -37.58 -16.71 -7.43
CA GLN A 68 -37.13 -16.26 -8.75
C GLN A 68 -35.94 -15.30 -8.68
N PRO A 69 -34.98 -15.40 -9.63
CA PRO A 69 -33.77 -14.58 -9.63
C PRO A 69 -34.05 -13.12 -9.99
N SER A 70 -35.16 -12.84 -10.68
CA SER A 70 -35.58 -11.49 -11.05
C SER A 70 -37.10 -11.37 -11.21
N LEU A 71 -37.59 -10.13 -11.08
CA LEU A 71 -38.99 -9.77 -11.34
C LEU A 71 -39.44 -10.22 -12.74
N GLY A 72 -38.59 -10.01 -13.75
CA GLY A 72 -38.91 -10.37 -15.14
C GLY A 72 -39.19 -11.86 -15.34
N VAL A 73 -38.41 -12.73 -14.69
CA VAL A 73 -38.63 -14.17 -14.76
C VAL A 73 -39.93 -14.56 -14.05
N ALA A 74 -40.17 -13.99 -12.87
CA ALA A 74 -41.41 -14.23 -12.12
C ALA A 74 -42.66 -13.82 -12.91
N ILE A 75 -42.66 -12.64 -13.54
CA ILE A 75 -43.80 -12.19 -14.38
C ILE A 75 -43.95 -13.10 -15.60
N THR A 76 -42.85 -13.49 -16.25
CA THR A 76 -42.92 -14.35 -17.45
C THR A 76 -43.52 -15.71 -17.10
N GLN A 77 -43.13 -16.30 -15.97
CA GLN A 77 -43.69 -17.56 -15.50
C GLN A 77 -45.17 -17.41 -15.12
N LEU A 78 -45.52 -16.33 -14.41
CA LEU A 78 -46.91 -16.06 -14.02
C LEU A 78 -47.85 -15.89 -15.22
N LEU A 79 -47.36 -15.26 -16.29
CA LEU A 79 -48.14 -14.98 -17.49
C LEU A 79 -48.14 -16.12 -18.52
N ALA A 80 -47.30 -17.14 -18.37
CA ALA A 80 -47.21 -18.25 -19.32
C ALA A 80 -48.53 -19.06 -19.43
N GLU A 81 -49.33 -19.06 -18.37
CA GLU A 81 -50.58 -19.81 -18.22
C GLU A 81 -51.80 -18.88 -18.12
N VAL A 82 -51.65 -17.64 -18.60
CA VAL A 82 -52.67 -16.60 -18.54
C VAL A 82 -52.87 -16.03 -19.93
N GLU A 83 -54.10 -16.11 -20.43
CA GLU A 83 -54.49 -15.38 -21.62
C GLU A 83 -54.66 -13.89 -21.27
N LEU A 84 -53.92 -13.04 -22.01
CA LEU A 84 -53.88 -11.61 -21.80
C LEU A 84 -54.81 -10.90 -22.80
N THR A 85 -56.07 -10.75 -22.43
CA THR A 85 -57.09 -10.05 -23.22
C THR A 85 -57.14 -8.54 -22.94
N ASP A 86 -56.74 -8.14 -21.74
CA ASP A 86 -56.78 -6.75 -21.28
C ASP A 86 -55.78 -5.86 -22.05
N LYS A 87 -56.12 -4.59 -22.21
CA LYS A 87 -55.29 -3.63 -22.95
C LYS A 87 -54.06 -3.16 -22.16
N TRP A 88 -54.12 -3.21 -20.84
CA TRP A 88 -53.05 -2.76 -19.96
C TRP A 88 -52.65 -3.80 -18.90
N LEU A 89 -51.37 -3.80 -18.57
CA LEU A 89 -50.75 -4.54 -17.47
C LEU A 89 -50.23 -3.55 -16.44
N TRP A 90 -50.69 -3.65 -15.19
CA TRP A 90 -50.21 -2.83 -14.09
C TRP A 90 -49.29 -3.62 -13.17
N ILE A 91 -48.00 -3.32 -13.19
CA ILE A 91 -46.96 -4.04 -12.45
C ILE A 91 -46.82 -3.41 -11.07
N VAL A 92 -47.21 -4.14 -10.03
CA VAL A 92 -47.17 -3.67 -8.63
C VAL A 92 -46.27 -4.62 -7.82
N HIS A 93 -45.25 -4.10 -7.17
CA HIS A 93 -44.43 -4.94 -6.27
C HIS A 93 -45.17 -5.14 -4.94
N ALA A 94 -44.89 -6.23 -4.22
CA ALA A 94 -45.48 -6.46 -2.89
C ALA A 94 -45.19 -5.33 -1.87
N ASP A 95 -44.12 -4.56 -2.07
CA ASP A 95 -43.75 -3.39 -1.30
C ASP A 95 -44.14 -2.07 -1.99
N SER A 96 -45.20 -2.06 -2.80
CA SER A 96 -45.70 -0.85 -3.49
C SER A 96 -47.20 -0.64 -3.22
N ALA A 97 -47.54 0.36 -2.41
CA ALA A 97 -48.92 0.72 -2.04
C ALA A 97 -49.36 2.00 -2.78
N PRO A 98 -50.18 1.90 -3.83
CA PRO A 98 -50.66 3.05 -4.61
C PRO A 98 -51.69 3.89 -3.84
N GLU A 99 -51.70 5.21 -4.06
CA GLU A 99 -52.78 6.08 -3.56
C GLU A 99 -54.12 5.78 -4.28
N PRO A 100 -55.30 6.05 -3.68
CA PRO A 100 -56.59 5.64 -4.22
C PRO A 100 -56.89 6.08 -5.67
N SER A 101 -56.32 7.18 -6.15
CA SER A 101 -56.53 7.67 -7.52
C SER A 101 -55.39 7.31 -8.49
N ALA A 102 -54.41 6.52 -8.07
CA ALA A 102 -53.19 6.28 -8.84
C ALA A 102 -53.48 5.59 -10.18
N LEU A 103 -54.26 4.49 -10.19
CA LEU A 103 -54.58 3.77 -11.41
C LEU A 103 -55.40 4.62 -12.39
N ASP A 104 -56.35 5.41 -11.88
CA ASP A 104 -57.16 6.33 -12.68
C ASP A 104 -56.28 7.36 -13.42
N PHE A 105 -55.32 7.97 -12.72
CA PHE A 105 -54.38 8.92 -13.36
C PHE A 105 -53.46 8.25 -14.38
N LEU A 106 -52.90 7.08 -14.07
CA LEU A 106 -52.05 6.33 -14.99
C LEU A 106 -52.81 5.97 -16.28
N LEU A 107 -54.05 5.50 -16.17
CA LEU A 107 -54.89 5.14 -17.31
C LEU A 107 -55.25 6.35 -18.16
N ARG A 108 -55.74 7.44 -17.53
CA ARG A 108 -56.07 8.67 -18.26
C ARG A 108 -54.91 9.15 -19.11
N THR A 109 -53.70 9.11 -18.56
CA THR A 109 -52.48 9.51 -19.27
C THR A 109 -52.11 8.51 -20.37
N GLY A 110 -52.22 7.20 -20.12
CA GLY A 110 -51.96 6.15 -21.12
C GLY A 110 -52.95 6.15 -22.29
N GLU A 111 -54.20 6.52 -22.06
CA GLU A 111 -55.28 6.57 -23.07
C GLU A 111 -55.18 7.80 -23.99
N THR A 112 -54.35 8.79 -23.65
CA THR A 112 -54.16 9.99 -24.50
C THR A 112 -53.52 9.69 -25.86
N SER A 113 -52.76 8.59 -25.98
CA SER A 113 -52.10 8.21 -27.22
C SER A 113 -51.78 6.72 -27.29
N HIS A 114 -52.04 6.10 -28.45
CA HIS A 114 -51.63 4.73 -28.73
C HIS A 114 -50.12 4.53 -28.77
N GLN A 115 -49.34 5.60 -28.93
CA GLN A 115 -47.88 5.53 -28.89
C GLN A 115 -47.33 5.36 -27.47
N ILE A 116 -48.11 5.65 -26.42
CA ILE A 116 -47.65 5.47 -25.04
C ILE A 116 -47.65 3.97 -24.74
N GLY A 117 -46.45 3.42 -24.57
CA GLY A 117 -46.21 2.01 -24.26
C GLY A 117 -46.12 1.75 -22.76
N ALA A 118 -45.70 2.75 -21.97
CA ALA A 118 -45.66 2.65 -20.52
C ALA A 118 -45.86 4.02 -19.82
N VAL A 119 -46.54 4.01 -18.68
CA VAL A 119 -46.72 5.14 -17.77
C VAL A 119 -46.21 4.74 -16.38
N GLY A 120 -45.33 5.56 -15.80
CA GLY A 120 -44.81 5.36 -14.44
C GLY A 120 -45.40 6.34 -13.43
N PRO A 121 -45.61 5.92 -12.18
CA PRO A 121 -46.05 6.81 -11.10
C PRO A 121 -44.88 7.58 -10.48
N LYS A 122 -45.21 8.62 -9.71
CA LYS A 122 -44.32 9.18 -8.68
C LYS A 122 -44.20 8.18 -7.53
N GLN A 123 -42.97 7.88 -7.12
CA GLN A 123 -42.69 7.00 -5.99
C GLN A 123 -42.24 7.80 -4.77
N VAL A 124 -42.83 7.52 -3.61
CA VAL A 124 -42.50 8.10 -2.31
C VAL A 124 -42.19 7.01 -1.28
N SER A 125 -41.55 7.37 -0.18
CA SER A 125 -41.13 6.43 0.87
C SER A 125 -42.31 5.71 1.51
N TRP A 126 -42.11 4.44 1.88
CA TRP A 126 -43.07 3.65 2.62
C TRP A 126 -43.16 4.03 4.11
N ASP A 127 -42.03 4.35 4.73
CA ASP A 127 -41.89 4.57 6.19
C ASP A 127 -42.21 6.01 6.65
N GLU A 128 -42.00 6.30 7.95
CA GLU A 128 -42.38 7.46 8.81
C GLU A 128 -42.54 8.86 8.18
N ASN A 129 -41.97 9.13 7.01
CA ASN A 129 -42.19 10.36 6.26
C ASN A 129 -42.69 10.06 4.83
N PRO A 130 -44.02 9.94 4.63
CA PRO A 130 -44.62 9.61 3.34
C PRO A 130 -44.43 10.71 2.28
N ARG A 131 -43.87 11.87 2.67
CA ARG A 131 -43.47 12.93 1.74
C ARG A 131 -42.06 12.71 1.20
N GLN A 132 -41.27 11.75 1.67
CA GLN A 132 -39.92 11.57 1.13
C GLN A 132 -39.99 11.02 -0.30
N LEU A 133 -39.41 11.76 -1.25
CA LEU A 133 -39.43 11.44 -2.67
C LEU A 133 -38.40 10.35 -2.99
N LEU A 134 -38.78 9.37 -3.82
CA LEU A 134 -37.89 8.27 -4.25
C LEU A 134 -37.60 8.28 -5.75
N GLU A 135 -38.62 8.44 -6.59
CA GLU A 135 -38.46 8.43 -8.06
C GLU A 135 -39.58 9.21 -8.76
N VAL A 136 -39.24 10.02 -9.77
CA VAL A 136 -40.20 10.66 -10.70
C VAL A 136 -39.66 10.51 -12.11
N GLY A 137 -39.73 9.27 -12.60
CA GLY A 137 -39.02 8.84 -13.80
C GLY A 137 -37.50 8.76 -13.60
N ILE A 138 -36.83 8.15 -14.56
CA ILE A 138 -35.41 7.84 -14.52
C ILE A 138 -34.69 8.66 -15.59
N ASN A 139 -33.90 9.63 -15.14
CA ASN A 139 -32.93 10.29 -16.00
C ASN A 139 -31.59 9.54 -15.96
N ALA A 140 -31.06 9.16 -17.12
CA ALA A 140 -29.82 8.41 -17.20
C ALA A 140 -29.02 8.76 -18.46
N THR A 141 -27.70 8.67 -18.33
CA THR A 141 -26.80 8.82 -19.48
C THR A 141 -26.88 7.62 -20.42
N ARG A 142 -26.34 7.77 -21.64
CA ARG A 142 -26.15 6.68 -22.60
C ARG A 142 -25.46 5.44 -22.02
N SER A 143 -24.53 5.65 -21.07
CA SER A 143 -23.82 4.57 -20.38
C SER A 143 -24.62 3.92 -19.22
N ALA A 144 -25.94 4.11 -19.21
CA ALA A 144 -26.87 3.65 -18.18
C ALA A 144 -26.53 4.10 -16.75
N ARG A 145 -25.77 5.19 -16.60
CA ARG A 145 -25.61 5.85 -15.30
C ARG A 145 -26.81 6.73 -15.03
N ARG A 146 -27.58 6.39 -13.98
CA ARG A 146 -28.64 7.25 -13.45
C ARG A 146 -28.06 8.56 -12.91
N VAL A 147 -28.70 9.68 -13.22
CA VAL A 147 -28.37 10.98 -12.64
C VAL A 147 -29.00 11.03 -11.25
N PRO A 148 -28.24 11.31 -10.17
CA PRO A 148 -28.79 11.43 -8.83
C PRO A 148 -29.50 12.78 -8.70
N GLU A 149 -30.76 12.83 -9.16
CA GLU A 149 -31.59 14.04 -9.13
C GLU A 149 -32.32 14.23 -7.80
N ILE A 150 -32.59 13.12 -7.10
CA ILE A 150 -33.27 13.09 -5.81
C ILE A 150 -32.25 12.67 -4.75
N GLU A 151 -32.11 13.46 -3.69
CA GLU A 151 -31.25 13.14 -2.56
C GLU A 151 -31.92 12.17 -1.58
N ALA A 152 -31.11 11.38 -0.87
CA ALA A 152 -31.63 10.50 0.17
C ALA A 152 -32.22 11.33 1.32
N GLY A 153 -33.52 11.16 1.57
CA GLY A 153 -34.26 11.96 2.56
C GLY A 153 -34.91 13.23 2.01
N GLU A 154 -34.82 13.48 0.70
CA GLU A 154 -35.45 14.66 0.08
C GLU A 154 -36.98 14.57 0.16
N LEU A 155 -37.63 15.67 0.54
CA LEU A 155 -39.08 15.75 0.64
C LEU A 155 -39.69 16.18 -0.70
N ASP A 156 -40.87 15.66 -1.01
CA ASP A 156 -41.70 16.04 -2.13
C ASP A 156 -42.35 17.40 -1.83
N GLN A 157 -41.94 18.38 -2.63
CA GLN A 157 -42.44 19.75 -2.65
C GLN A 157 -42.98 20.08 -4.05
N GLY A 158 -43.23 19.07 -4.90
CA GLY A 158 -43.64 19.24 -6.30
C GLY A 158 -42.50 19.61 -7.24
N GLN A 159 -41.24 19.51 -6.81
CA GLN A 159 -40.06 19.96 -7.57
C GLN A 159 -39.84 19.22 -8.90
N LEU A 160 -40.46 18.06 -9.11
CA LEU A 160 -40.37 17.25 -10.33
C LEU A 160 -41.72 17.05 -11.04
N ASP A 161 -42.77 17.76 -10.65
CA ASP A 161 -44.14 17.51 -11.13
C ASP A 161 -44.42 18.03 -12.54
N TYR A 162 -43.48 18.79 -13.11
CA TYR A 162 -43.52 19.23 -14.50
C TYR A 162 -43.15 18.13 -15.52
N ARG A 163 -42.66 16.98 -15.05
CA ARG A 163 -42.17 15.89 -15.93
C ARG A 163 -43.31 15.15 -16.61
N THR A 164 -43.11 14.84 -17.88
CA THR A 164 -44.02 14.02 -18.68
C THR A 164 -43.24 12.95 -19.44
N ASP A 165 -42.66 13.28 -20.60
CA ASP A 165 -41.82 12.35 -21.36
C ASP A 165 -40.47 12.12 -20.67
N VAL A 166 -40.19 10.87 -20.33
CA VAL A 166 -38.95 10.46 -19.68
C VAL A 166 -38.26 9.33 -20.44
N LEU A 167 -36.94 9.18 -20.23
CA LEU A 167 -36.19 8.07 -20.81
C LEU A 167 -36.71 6.72 -20.31
N ALA A 168 -37.02 6.63 -19.02
CA ALA A 168 -37.49 5.42 -18.38
C ALA A 168 -38.27 5.69 -17.09
N VAL A 169 -38.99 4.68 -16.63
CA VAL A 169 -39.66 4.65 -15.32
C VAL A 169 -39.31 3.35 -14.59
N GLY A 170 -39.36 3.38 -13.26
CA GLY A 170 -39.17 2.19 -12.42
C GLY A 170 -40.30 1.18 -12.60
N SER A 171 -40.02 -0.09 -12.27
CA SER A 171 -40.98 -1.19 -12.38
C SER A 171 -42.10 -1.14 -11.34
N ALA A 172 -41.87 -0.53 -10.18
CA ALA A 172 -42.87 -0.37 -9.13
C ALA A 172 -44.01 0.58 -9.54
N GLY A 173 -45.19 0.00 -9.76
CA GLY A 173 -46.41 0.69 -10.18
C GLY A 173 -46.48 1.03 -11.67
N MET A 174 -45.61 0.44 -12.50
CA MET A 174 -45.56 0.70 -13.95
C MET A 174 -46.82 0.18 -14.66
N LEU A 175 -47.53 1.04 -15.37
CA LEU A 175 -48.63 0.66 -16.26
C LEU A 175 -48.10 0.49 -17.68
N VAL A 176 -48.22 -0.71 -18.26
CA VAL A 176 -47.65 -1.07 -19.57
C VAL A 176 -48.74 -1.53 -20.51
N ARG A 177 -48.71 -1.10 -21.77
CA ARG A 177 -49.68 -1.56 -22.77
C ARG A 177 -49.41 -3.04 -23.09
N THR A 178 -50.42 -3.91 -23.01
CA THR A 178 -50.26 -5.37 -23.12
C THR A 178 -49.60 -5.79 -24.43
N HIS A 179 -50.02 -5.20 -25.56
CA HIS A 179 -49.41 -5.44 -26.86
C HIS A 179 -47.91 -5.05 -26.88
N ALA A 180 -47.53 -3.95 -26.23
CA ALA A 180 -46.13 -3.55 -26.14
C ALA A 180 -45.32 -4.52 -25.26
N TRP A 181 -45.90 -5.01 -24.16
CA TRP A 181 -45.28 -6.03 -23.32
C TRP A 181 -45.01 -7.33 -24.09
N GLN A 182 -46.01 -7.84 -24.82
CA GLN A 182 -45.92 -9.05 -25.65
C GLN A 182 -44.91 -8.88 -26.79
N HIS A 183 -44.99 -7.76 -27.54
CA HIS A 183 -44.06 -7.45 -28.63
C HIS A 183 -42.59 -7.40 -28.17
N LEU A 184 -42.32 -6.91 -26.96
CA LEU A 184 -40.96 -6.81 -26.42
C LEU A 184 -40.49 -8.07 -25.67
N GLY A 185 -41.40 -9.00 -25.34
CA GLY A 185 -41.11 -10.17 -24.54
C GLY A 185 -40.75 -9.84 -23.08
N GLY A 186 -41.40 -8.84 -22.49
CA GLY A 186 -41.24 -8.45 -21.08
C GLY A 186 -39.84 -7.96 -20.69
N PHE A 187 -39.55 -7.95 -19.38
CA PHE A 187 -38.25 -7.54 -18.83
C PHE A 187 -37.09 -8.46 -19.27
N ASP A 188 -35.84 -7.97 -19.17
CA ASP A 188 -34.64 -8.80 -19.36
C ASP A 188 -34.43 -9.71 -18.13
N PRO A 189 -34.44 -11.05 -18.27
CA PRO A 189 -34.22 -12.00 -17.18
C PRO A 189 -32.91 -11.79 -16.40
N ARG A 190 -31.88 -11.19 -17.05
CA ARG A 190 -30.58 -10.94 -16.43
C ARG A 190 -30.60 -9.79 -15.43
N LEU A 191 -31.56 -8.88 -15.54
CA LEU A 191 -31.67 -7.70 -14.68
C LEU A 191 -32.67 -7.95 -13.56
N GLY A 192 -32.41 -7.33 -12.41
CA GLY A 192 -33.23 -7.47 -11.21
C GLY A 192 -32.36 -7.52 -9.95
N PRO A 193 -32.66 -6.72 -8.90
CA PRO A 193 -33.68 -5.66 -8.83
C PRO A 193 -33.20 -4.32 -9.41
N PHE A 194 -32.02 -4.28 -10.04
CA PHE A 194 -31.44 -3.03 -10.55
C PHE A 194 -31.48 -2.99 -12.08
N GLY A 195 -31.98 -1.88 -12.63
CA GLY A 195 -31.81 -1.51 -14.04
C GLY A 195 -32.79 -2.15 -15.04
N ASP A 196 -33.70 -3.00 -14.56
CA ASP A 196 -34.81 -3.63 -15.29
C ASP A 196 -35.77 -2.59 -15.91
N GLY A 197 -36.27 -1.63 -15.12
CA GLY A 197 -37.16 -0.57 -15.63
C GLY A 197 -36.48 0.33 -16.68
N LEU A 198 -35.18 0.61 -16.49
CA LEU A 198 -34.38 1.41 -17.44
C LEU A 198 -34.16 0.69 -18.77
N GLU A 199 -33.83 -0.60 -18.71
CA GLU A 199 -33.60 -1.42 -19.90
C GLU A 199 -34.88 -1.59 -20.72
N PHE A 200 -35.98 -1.95 -20.05
CA PHE A 200 -37.27 -2.17 -20.71
C PHE A 200 -37.83 -0.89 -21.33
N SER A 201 -37.78 0.23 -20.62
CA SER A 201 -38.21 1.53 -21.16
C SER A 201 -37.37 1.97 -22.38
N ARG A 202 -36.05 1.69 -22.38
CA ARG A 202 -35.19 1.94 -23.54
C ARG A 202 -35.57 1.06 -24.73
N ARG A 203 -35.91 -0.21 -24.49
CA ARG A 203 -36.45 -1.09 -25.54
C ARG A 203 -37.78 -0.56 -26.08
N LEU A 204 -38.70 -0.10 -25.22
CA LEU A 204 -39.96 0.52 -25.65
C LEU A 204 -39.71 1.72 -26.58
N ARG A 205 -38.83 2.63 -26.17
CA ARG A 205 -38.44 3.80 -26.98
C ARG A 205 -37.81 3.41 -28.32
N ILE A 206 -36.95 2.40 -28.35
CA ILE A 206 -36.33 1.89 -29.59
C ILE A 206 -37.37 1.19 -30.49
N ALA A 207 -38.41 0.60 -29.91
CA ALA A 207 -39.54 0.00 -30.61
C ALA A 207 -40.61 1.00 -31.07
N GLY A 208 -40.38 2.31 -30.90
CA GLY A 208 -41.29 3.36 -31.36
C GLY A 208 -42.32 3.83 -30.33
N TYR A 209 -42.34 3.25 -29.13
CA TYR A 209 -43.26 3.67 -28.07
C TYR A 209 -42.71 4.84 -27.24
N ARG A 210 -43.61 5.65 -26.66
CA ARG A 210 -43.31 6.68 -25.66
C ARG A 210 -43.42 6.10 -24.24
N VAL A 211 -42.61 6.66 -23.34
CA VAL A 211 -42.58 6.30 -21.92
C VAL A 211 -42.77 7.57 -21.10
N VAL A 212 -43.86 7.63 -20.37
CA VAL A 212 -44.32 8.86 -19.69
C VAL A 212 -44.33 8.64 -18.18
N VAL A 213 -44.12 9.69 -17.40
CA VAL A 213 -44.39 9.71 -15.96
C VAL A 213 -45.66 10.54 -15.71
N GLU A 214 -46.52 10.10 -14.81
CA GLU A 214 -47.68 10.86 -14.31
C GLU A 214 -47.45 11.18 -12.82
N PRO A 215 -46.96 12.39 -12.50
CA PRO A 215 -46.59 12.74 -11.12
C PRO A 215 -47.75 12.75 -10.12
N ARG A 216 -49.01 12.86 -10.59
CA ARG A 216 -50.21 12.78 -9.72
C ARG A 216 -50.57 11.35 -9.32
N ALA A 217 -50.09 10.35 -10.06
CA ALA A 217 -50.19 8.96 -9.64
C ALA A 217 -49.07 8.67 -8.64
N VAL A 218 -49.41 8.59 -7.35
CA VAL A 218 -48.43 8.39 -6.27
C VAL A 218 -48.47 6.95 -5.78
N VAL A 219 -47.29 6.36 -5.60
CA VAL A 219 -47.09 5.02 -5.03
C VAL A 219 -46.08 5.10 -3.89
N ARG A 220 -46.47 4.60 -2.71
CA ARG A 220 -45.55 4.37 -1.58
C ARG A 220 -44.74 3.11 -1.85
N HIS A 221 -43.41 3.18 -1.84
CA HIS A 221 -42.54 2.06 -2.21
C HIS A 221 -41.49 1.79 -1.12
N GLY A 222 -41.47 0.56 -0.60
CA GLY A 222 -40.58 0.12 0.48
C GLY A 222 -39.13 -0.12 0.05
N GLN A 223 -38.87 -0.27 -1.26
CA GLN A 223 -37.54 -0.55 -1.80
C GLN A 223 -36.85 -1.75 -1.14
N VAL A 224 -37.61 -2.73 -0.66
CA VAL A 224 -37.14 -3.89 0.13
C VAL A 224 -36.12 -4.69 -0.69
N SER A 225 -36.39 -4.84 -1.98
CA SER A 225 -35.47 -5.49 -2.92
C SER A 225 -34.13 -4.74 -3.11
N LEU A 226 -34.11 -3.42 -2.83
CA LEU A 226 -32.93 -2.55 -2.90
C LEU A 226 -32.21 -2.39 -1.55
N GLY A 227 -32.89 -2.73 -0.43
CA GLY A 227 -32.61 -2.39 0.98
C GLY A 227 -31.35 -2.99 1.63
N GLN A 228 -30.45 -3.57 0.84
CA GLN A 228 -29.11 -3.88 1.33
C GLN A 228 -28.28 -2.59 1.47
N PRO A 229 -27.44 -2.43 2.51
CA PRO A 229 -26.50 -1.31 2.63
C PRO A 229 -25.83 -1.00 1.29
N LEU A 230 -25.63 0.29 0.96
CA LEU A 230 -25.07 0.71 -0.33
C LEU A 230 -23.78 -0.05 -0.72
N VAL A 231 -22.99 -0.43 0.29
CA VAL A 231 -21.75 -1.20 0.13
C VAL A 231 -22.00 -2.63 -0.37
N THR A 232 -23.00 -3.33 0.20
CA THR A 232 -23.29 -4.74 -0.13
C THR A 232 -24.03 -4.88 -1.44
N SER A 233 -24.92 -3.92 -1.77
CA SER A 233 -25.60 -3.89 -3.08
C SER A 233 -24.76 -3.29 -4.21
N PHE A 234 -23.61 -2.66 -3.91
CA PHE A 234 -22.78 -1.95 -4.91
C PHE A 234 -22.39 -2.82 -6.10
N ALA A 235 -21.92 -4.04 -5.87
CA ALA A 235 -21.46 -4.93 -6.93
C ALA A 235 -22.58 -5.24 -7.93
N ARG A 236 -23.80 -5.51 -7.43
CA ARG A 236 -25.00 -5.79 -8.24
C ARG A 236 -25.49 -4.54 -8.99
N ARG A 237 -25.50 -3.37 -8.35
CA ARG A 237 -25.82 -2.08 -9.01
C ARG A 237 -24.83 -1.78 -10.14
N ARG A 238 -23.54 -1.97 -9.86
CA ARG A 238 -22.46 -1.73 -10.81
C ARG A 238 -22.51 -2.71 -11.98
N SER A 239 -22.76 -3.99 -11.75
CA SER A 239 -22.87 -4.99 -12.81
C SER A 239 -24.08 -4.73 -13.72
N ALA A 240 -25.25 -4.38 -13.16
CA ALA A 240 -26.43 -4.00 -13.94
C ALA A 240 -26.19 -2.74 -14.79
N GLN A 241 -25.46 -1.75 -14.24
CA GLN A 241 -25.08 -0.55 -14.97
C GLN A 241 -24.13 -0.85 -16.14
N LEU A 242 -23.13 -1.73 -15.92
CA LEU A 242 -22.18 -2.16 -16.96
C LEU A 242 -22.87 -3.00 -18.04
N TYR A 243 -23.79 -3.87 -17.66
CA TYR A 243 -24.59 -4.65 -18.61
C TYR A 243 -25.42 -3.72 -19.51
N ASN A 244 -26.19 -2.81 -18.91
CA ASN A 244 -27.00 -1.85 -19.66
C ASN A 244 -26.17 -0.91 -20.54
N SER A 245 -24.95 -0.54 -20.13
CA SER A 245 -24.07 0.28 -20.97
C SER A 245 -23.58 -0.49 -22.21
N LEU A 246 -23.30 -1.78 -22.09
CA LEU A 246 -22.95 -2.65 -23.22
C LEU A 246 -24.13 -2.88 -24.19
N LEU A 247 -25.37 -2.92 -23.68
CA LEU A 247 -26.57 -2.98 -24.52
C LEU A 247 -26.73 -1.69 -25.36
N ALA A 248 -26.51 -0.52 -24.76
CA ALA A 248 -26.62 0.78 -25.41
C ALA A 248 -25.43 1.12 -26.34
N ALA A 249 -24.27 0.48 -26.17
CA ALA A 249 -23.06 0.75 -26.92
C ALA A 249 -23.16 0.38 -28.42
N PRO A 250 -22.48 1.11 -29.33
CA PRO A 250 -22.30 0.69 -30.73
C PRO A 250 -21.70 -0.71 -30.82
N ALA A 251 -22.16 -1.54 -31.77
CA ALA A 251 -21.77 -2.95 -31.84
C ALA A 251 -20.26 -3.17 -31.92
N LEU A 252 -19.57 -2.38 -32.76
CA LEU A 252 -18.11 -2.44 -32.93
C LEU A 252 -17.32 -2.11 -31.66
N LEU A 253 -17.89 -1.30 -30.75
CA LEU A 253 -17.22 -0.90 -29.51
C LEU A 253 -17.51 -1.85 -28.33
N VAL A 254 -18.43 -2.81 -28.47
CA VAL A 254 -18.79 -3.71 -27.36
C VAL A 254 -17.59 -4.52 -26.86
N PRO A 255 -16.76 -5.16 -27.71
CA PRO A 255 -15.61 -5.92 -27.22
C PRO A 255 -14.60 -5.03 -26.48
N LEU A 256 -14.33 -3.84 -27.03
CA LEU A 256 -13.41 -2.87 -26.43
C LEU A 256 -13.93 -2.34 -25.08
N LEU A 257 -15.22 -2.00 -24.99
CA LEU A 257 -15.84 -1.51 -23.74
C LEU A 257 -15.96 -2.61 -22.70
N TRP A 258 -16.27 -3.83 -23.11
CA TRP A 258 -16.31 -4.99 -22.21
C TRP A 258 -14.93 -5.22 -21.60
N LEU A 259 -13.87 -5.28 -22.41
CA LEU A 259 -12.50 -5.40 -21.93
C LEU A 259 -12.11 -4.20 -21.05
N GLY A 260 -12.44 -2.98 -21.48
CA GLY A 260 -12.19 -1.77 -20.72
C GLY A 260 -12.89 -1.72 -19.36
N TYR A 261 -14.07 -2.31 -19.20
CA TYR A 261 -14.74 -2.42 -17.90
C TYR A 261 -14.13 -3.48 -16.99
N VAL A 262 -13.68 -4.60 -17.56
CA VAL A 262 -12.98 -5.66 -16.82
C VAL A 262 -11.63 -5.13 -16.33
N VAL A 263 -10.78 -4.66 -17.25
CA VAL A 263 -9.46 -4.10 -16.92
C VAL A 263 -9.60 -2.88 -16.03
N GLY A 264 -10.56 -1.99 -16.32
CA GLY A 264 -10.81 -0.77 -15.55
C GLY A 264 -11.35 -0.99 -14.13
N SER A 265 -11.78 -2.21 -13.77
CA SER A 265 -12.18 -2.54 -12.40
C SER A 265 -10.97 -2.58 -11.44
N ILE A 266 -9.78 -2.98 -11.93
CA ILE A 266 -8.53 -3.05 -11.16
C ILE A 266 -8.06 -1.67 -10.69
N PRO A 267 -7.80 -0.67 -11.57
CA PRO A 267 -7.35 0.65 -11.13
C PRO A 267 -8.42 1.35 -10.28
N ARG A 268 -9.71 1.08 -10.49
CA ARG A 268 -10.78 1.62 -9.62
C ARG A 268 -10.80 0.98 -8.25
N ALA A 269 -10.58 -0.33 -8.15
CA ALA A 269 -10.44 -1.02 -6.88
C ALA A 269 -9.22 -0.49 -6.11
N LEU A 270 -8.09 -0.27 -6.81
CA LEU A 270 -6.89 0.36 -6.24
C LEU A 270 -7.18 1.79 -5.75
N LEU A 271 -7.84 2.64 -6.54
CA LEU A 271 -8.24 3.99 -6.11
C LEU A 271 -9.16 3.98 -4.89
N ARG A 272 -10.05 2.99 -4.79
CA ARG A 272 -10.92 2.80 -3.61
C ARG A 272 -10.15 2.30 -2.40
N LEU A 273 -9.17 1.42 -2.59
CA LEU A 273 -8.28 0.96 -1.52
C LEU A 273 -7.43 2.11 -1.00
N LEU A 274 -6.84 2.92 -1.90
CA LEU A 274 -6.16 4.17 -1.59
C LEU A 274 -7.07 5.15 -0.84
N SER A 275 -8.37 5.18 -1.15
CA SER A 275 -9.38 5.99 -0.43
C SER A 275 -9.87 5.35 0.88
N LYS A 276 -9.29 4.22 1.30
CA LYS A 276 -9.62 3.45 2.51
C LYS A 276 -11.06 2.91 2.55
N ASP A 277 -11.59 2.58 1.37
CA ASP A 277 -12.92 2.02 1.12
C ASP A 277 -12.83 0.56 0.61
N ALA A 278 -12.18 -0.33 1.38
CA ALA A 278 -11.88 -1.71 0.99
C ALA A 278 -13.11 -2.52 0.57
N ALA A 279 -14.26 -2.32 1.23
CA ALA A 279 -15.49 -3.01 0.89
C ALA A 279 -16.00 -2.65 -0.52
N TYR A 280 -15.87 -1.38 -0.93
CA TYR A 280 -16.19 -0.97 -2.30
C TYR A 280 -15.13 -1.43 -3.30
N ALA A 281 -13.86 -1.52 -2.91
CA ALA A 281 -12.81 -2.08 -3.77
C ALA A 281 -13.13 -3.54 -4.12
N ARG A 282 -13.48 -4.36 -3.13
CA ARG A 282 -13.94 -5.74 -3.33
C ARG A 282 -15.18 -5.80 -4.23
N ALA A 283 -16.15 -4.91 -4.00
CA ALA A 283 -17.37 -4.87 -4.79
C ALA A 283 -17.13 -4.42 -6.25
N GLU A 284 -16.14 -3.55 -6.52
CA GLU A 284 -15.76 -3.14 -7.88
C GLU A 284 -15.12 -4.31 -8.64
N LEU A 285 -14.24 -5.09 -8.00
CA LEU A 285 -13.69 -6.32 -8.57
C LEU A 285 -14.78 -7.36 -8.82
N GLY A 286 -15.69 -7.55 -7.86
CA GLY A 286 -16.84 -8.44 -8.01
C GLY A 286 -17.74 -8.06 -9.19
N ALA A 287 -17.94 -6.77 -9.44
CA ALA A 287 -18.67 -6.28 -10.63
C ALA A 287 -17.89 -6.52 -11.94
N GLY A 288 -16.57 -6.36 -11.91
CA GLY A 288 -15.69 -6.71 -13.03
C GLY A 288 -15.79 -8.19 -13.39
N TRP A 289 -15.72 -9.07 -12.39
CA TRP A 289 -15.89 -10.51 -12.56
C TRP A 289 -17.26 -10.88 -13.12
N ALA A 290 -18.33 -10.30 -12.57
CA ALA A 290 -19.69 -10.50 -13.08
C ALA A 290 -19.85 -10.04 -14.54
N THR A 291 -19.05 -9.07 -14.99
CA THR A 291 -19.03 -8.60 -16.39
C THR A 291 -18.37 -9.61 -17.31
N ILE A 292 -17.31 -10.30 -16.87
CA ILE A 292 -16.69 -11.42 -17.61
C ILE A 292 -17.74 -12.49 -17.90
N ALA A 293 -18.50 -12.89 -16.88
CA ALA A 293 -19.56 -13.89 -17.01
C ALA A 293 -20.79 -13.44 -17.82
N SER A 294 -20.89 -12.16 -18.20
CA SER A 294 -22.09 -11.59 -18.85
C SER A 294 -22.08 -11.63 -20.38
N LEU A 295 -20.98 -12.04 -21.02
CA LEU A 295 -20.80 -11.91 -22.48
C LEU A 295 -21.95 -12.55 -23.30
N LYS A 296 -22.32 -13.81 -22.98
CA LYS A 296 -23.44 -14.52 -23.61
C LYS A 296 -24.79 -13.79 -23.40
N ALA A 297 -24.99 -13.20 -22.22
CA ALA A 297 -26.20 -12.43 -21.94
C ALA A 297 -26.24 -11.12 -22.74
N VAL A 298 -25.11 -10.42 -22.88
CA VAL A 298 -25.02 -9.20 -23.68
C VAL A 298 -25.36 -9.48 -25.15
N ILE A 299 -24.85 -10.58 -25.72
CA ILE A 299 -25.19 -10.98 -27.10
C ILE A 299 -26.70 -11.20 -27.23
N ARG A 300 -27.30 -12.01 -26.35
CA ARG A 300 -28.75 -12.29 -26.36
C ARG A 300 -29.59 -11.02 -26.18
N GLY A 301 -29.26 -10.17 -25.20
CA GLY A 301 -29.98 -8.91 -24.97
C GLY A 301 -29.90 -7.97 -26.18
N ARG A 302 -28.76 -7.92 -26.88
CA ARG A 302 -28.63 -7.13 -28.11
C ARG A 302 -29.44 -7.69 -29.28
N LEU A 303 -29.54 -9.01 -29.41
CA LEU A 303 -30.42 -9.65 -30.40
C LEU A 303 -31.89 -9.31 -30.11
N ARG A 304 -32.32 -9.34 -28.84
CA ARG A 304 -33.67 -8.89 -28.43
C ARG A 304 -33.94 -7.44 -28.80
N ILE A 305 -32.99 -6.53 -28.53
CA ILE A 305 -33.10 -5.11 -28.94
C ILE A 305 -33.17 -4.98 -30.47
N ARG A 306 -32.39 -5.75 -31.22
CA ARG A 306 -32.37 -5.70 -32.68
C ARG A 306 -33.71 -6.17 -33.27
N ALA A 307 -34.32 -7.20 -32.70
CA ALA A 307 -35.59 -7.76 -33.16
C ALA A 307 -36.75 -6.75 -33.11
N VAL A 308 -36.77 -5.89 -32.09
CA VAL A 308 -37.87 -4.92 -31.87
C VAL A 308 -37.53 -3.50 -32.35
N ARG A 309 -36.37 -3.28 -32.96
CA ARG A 309 -35.88 -1.94 -33.30
C ARG A 309 -36.63 -1.34 -34.48
N GLN A 310 -37.39 -0.28 -34.22
CA GLN A 310 -38.05 0.53 -35.24
C GLN A 310 -37.39 1.91 -35.40
N VAL A 311 -36.85 2.49 -34.32
CA VAL A 311 -36.27 3.84 -34.30
C VAL A 311 -34.73 3.78 -34.19
N PRO A 312 -33.98 4.70 -34.83
CA PRO A 312 -32.53 4.79 -34.63
C PRO A 312 -32.18 5.15 -33.19
N ARG A 313 -31.09 4.57 -32.66
CA ARG A 313 -30.59 4.85 -31.30
C ARG A 313 -30.33 6.33 -31.02
N LYS A 314 -30.06 7.12 -32.06
CA LYS A 314 -29.84 8.57 -31.96
C LYS A 314 -31.09 9.31 -31.46
N ALA A 315 -32.29 8.77 -31.68
CA ALA A 315 -33.54 9.37 -31.18
C ALA A 315 -33.62 9.39 -29.65
N LEU A 316 -32.89 8.50 -28.95
CA LEU A 316 -32.83 8.54 -27.49
C LEU A 316 -31.97 9.67 -26.94
N LYS A 317 -31.14 10.32 -27.77
CA LYS A 317 -30.12 11.27 -27.32
C LYS A 317 -30.73 12.45 -26.55
N GLU A 318 -31.91 12.91 -26.93
CA GLU A 318 -32.61 14.03 -26.28
C GLU A 318 -33.16 13.65 -24.89
N LEU A 319 -33.45 12.37 -24.68
CA LEU A 319 -33.91 11.84 -23.38
C LEU A 319 -32.74 11.37 -22.51
N GLU A 320 -31.52 11.26 -23.07
CA GLU A 320 -30.34 10.84 -22.35
C GLU A 320 -29.61 12.02 -21.72
N ALA A 321 -29.36 11.95 -20.42
CA ALA A 321 -28.50 12.92 -19.77
C ALA A 321 -27.08 12.90 -20.36
N ALA A 322 -26.48 14.09 -20.46
CA ALA A 322 -25.08 14.20 -20.80
C ALA A 322 -24.20 13.69 -19.63
N PRO A 323 -23.00 13.13 -19.90
CA PRO A 323 -22.10 12.64 -18.85
C PRO A 323 -21.74 13.68 -17.77
N TRP A 324 -21.71 14.96 -18.12
CA TRP A 324 -21.40 16.05 -17.18
C TRP A 324 -22.54 16.33 -16.18
N ALA A 325 -23.79 15.99 -16.50
CA ALA A 325 -24.92 16.14 -15.58
C ALA A 325 -24.73 15.31 -14.29
N ILE A 326 -24.09 14.13 -14.40
CA ILE A 326 -23.72 13.32 -13.22
C ILE A 326 -22.73 14.08 -12.34
N GLN A 327 -21.73 14.71 -12.95
CA GLN A 327 -20.71 15.45 -12.20
C GLN A 327 -21.33 16.69 -11.54
N GLN A 328 -22.20 17.39 -12.24
CA GLN A 328 -22.92 18.53 -11.71
C GLN A 328 -23.81 18.13 -10.53
N ALA A 329 -24.64 17.10 -10.67
CA ALA A 329 -25.49 16.59 -9.59
C ALA A 329 -24.66 16.18 -8.36
N LYS A 330 -23.54 15.46 -8.57
CA LYS A 330 -22.61 15.14 -7.47
C LYS A 330 -21.96 16.37 -6.83
N ARG A 331 -21.67 17.43 -7.60
CA ARG A 331 -21.14 18.70 -7.05
C ARG A 331 -22.19 19.42 -6.21
N HIS A 332 -23.44 19.51 -6.67
CA HIS A 332 -24.53 20.09 -5.90
C HIS A 332 -24.75 19.33 -4.60
N SER A 333 -24.84 18.00 -4.68
CA SER A 333 -25.02 17.19 -3.47
C SER A 333 -23.85 17.33 -2.49
N ARG A 334 -22.61 17.41 -2.99
CA ARG A 334 -21.45 17.67 -2.14
C ARG A 334 -21.51 19.03 -1.44
N ARG A 335 -21.94 20.08 -2.14
CA ARG A 335 -22.13 21.42 -1.55
C ARG A 335 -23.23 21.36 -0.50
N ALA A 336 -24.40 20.84 -0.84
CA ALA A 336 -25.51 20.67 0.11
C ALA A 336 -25.10 19.89 1.37
N HIS A 337 -24.34 18.80 1.25
CA HIS A 337 -23.82 18.06 2.41
C HIS A 337 -22.73 18.78 3.19
N ALA A 338 -21.92 19.62 2.52
CA ALA A 338 -20.92 20.45 3.18
C ALA A 338 -21.60 21.56 3.97
N ASP A 339 -22.62 22.20 3.37
CA ASP A 339 -23.43 23.25 3.96
C ASP A 339 -24.27 22.68 5.11
N ALA A 340 -24.93 21.53 4.95
CA ALA A 340 -25.67 20.87 6.02
C ALA A 340 -24.77 20.46 7.20
N ARG A 341 -23.55 19.97 6.93
CA ARG A 341 -22.57 19.72 8.01
C ARG A 341 -22.09 21.00 8.65
N PHE A 342 -21.86 22.03 7.86
CA PHE A 342 -21.49 23.33 8.37
C PHE A 342 -22.58 23.84 9.31
N MET A 343 -23.86 23.81 8.89
CA MET A 343 -25.03 24.22 9.67
C MET A 343 -25.27 23.35 10.91
N ALA A 344 -25.09 22.02 10.82
CA ALA A 344 -25.24 21.11 11.96
C ALA A 344 -24.09 21.18 12.95
N GLN A 345 -22.91 21.63 12.52
CA GLN A 345 -21.71 21.68 13.34
C GLN A 345 -21.36 23.08 13.80
N VAL A 346 -22.06 24.15 13.37
CA VAL A 346 -21.68 25.56 13.63
C VAL A 346 -21.28 25.71 15.09
N PRO A 347 -19.96 25.69 15.37
CA PRO A 347 -19.46 25.99 16.68
C PRO A 347 -19.59 27.50 16.84
N ASP A 348 -19.69 27.97 18.07
CA ASP A 348 -19.62 29.40 18.38
C ASP A 348 -18.47 30.09 17.60
N GLN A 349 -18.69 31.30 17.11
CA GLN A 349 -17.72 32.02 16.26
C GLN A 349 -16.36 32.17 16.97
N PHE A 350 -16.37 32.24 18.30
CA PHE A 350 -15.17 32.26 19.13
C PHE A 350 -14.36 30.96 19.03
N THR A 351 -15.01 29.80 19.02
CA THR A 351 -14.35 28.50 18.86
C THR A 351 -13.69 28.35 17.49
N ILE A 352 -14.32 28.86 16.42
CA ILE A 352 -13.73 28.86 15.06
C ILE A 352 -12.46 29.72 15.02
N LYS A 353 -12.50 30.93 15.60
CA LYS A 353 -11.35 31.83 15.68
C LYS A 353 -10.21 31.21 16.49
N GLU A 354 -10.51 30.56 17.61
CA GLU A 354 -9.51 29.86 18.43
C GLU A 354 -8.86 28.69 17.68
N TYR A 355 -9.64 27.85 16.98
CA TYR A 355 -9.08 26.79 16.15
C TYR A 355 -8.24 27.30 14.98
N ALA A 356 -8.62 28.43 14.38
CA ALA A 356 -7.86 29.07 13.30
C ALA A 356 -6.53 29.63 13.83
N GLN A 357 -6.56 30.31 14.97
CA GLN A 357 -5.37 30.82 15.64
C GLN A 357 -4.43 29.67 16.06
N TYR A 358 -4.96 28.62 16.68
CA TYR A 358 -4.21 27.41 17.02
C TYR A 358 -3.57 26.76 15.79
N ARG A 359 -4.30 26.63 14.68
CA ARG A 359 -3.76 26.10 13.41
C ARG A 359 -2.68 27.00 12.81
N ARG A 360 -2.81 28.33 12.90
CA ARG A 360 -1.78 29.27 12.43
C ARG A 360 -0.51 29.14 13.29
N VAL A 361 -0.65 29.21 14.60
CA VAL A 361 0.47 29.14 15.56
C VAL A 361 1.18 27.78 15.50
N SER A 362 0.43 26.68 15.35
CA SER A 362 1.01 25.35 15.16
C SER A 362 1.75 25.20 13.82
N ARG A 363 1.32 25.92 12.76
CA ARG A 363 2.07 25.94 11.48
C ARG A 363 3.40 26.68 11.62
N ILE A 364 3.40 27.80 12.35
CA ILE A 364 4.63 28.57 12.64
C ILE A 364 5.60 27.71 13.44
N GLY A 365 5.15 27.08 14.53
CA GLY A 365 6.01 26.19 15.31
C GLY A 365 6.58 25.04 14.49
N ARG A 366 5.76 24.40 13.64
CA ARG A 366 6.25 23.36 12.72
C ARG A 366 7.30 23.90 11.74
N ALA A 367 7.10 25.10 11.18
CA ALA A 367 8.07 25.71 10.27
C ALA A 367 9.41 25.98 10.98
N ILE A 368 9.38 26.51 12.21
CA ILE A 368 10.58 26.74 13.02
C ILE A 368 11.32 25.41 13.30
N ALA A 369 10.59 24.35 13.65
CA ALA A 369 11.20 23.03 13.86
C ALA A 369 11.87 22.49 12.59
N ILE A 370 11.25 22.67 11.41
CA ILE A 370 11.85 22.28 10.13
C ILE A 370 13.09 23.10 9.83
N VAL A 371 13.06 24.43 10.04
CA VAL A 371 14.22 25.29 9.83
C VAL A 371 15.38 24.89 10.75
N GLY A 372 15.11 24.59 12.02
CA GLY A 372 16.12 24.06 12.94
C GLY A 372 16.69 22.71 12.47
N ALA A 373 15.85 21.81 11.98
CA ALA A 373 16.27 20.53 11.42
C ALA A 373 17.14 20.68 10.16
N LEU A 374 16.77 21.61 9.27
CA LEU A 374 17.55 21.94 8.07
C LEU A 374 18.90 22.59 8.43
N GLY A 375 18.92 23.45 9.45
CA GLY A 375 20.17 24.02 9.98
C GLY A 375 21.13 22.94 10.47
N LEU A 376 20.61 21.99 11.27
CA LEU A 376 21.40 20.84 11.76
C LEU A 376 21.86 19.92 10.62
N ALA A 377 20.99 19.65 9.64
CA ALA A 377 21.36 18.92 8.43
C ALA A 377 22.44 19.66 7.63
N GLY A 378 22.39 20.98 7.60
CA GLY A 378 23.39 21.82 6.95
C GLY A 378 24.78 21.64 7.56
N VAL A 379 24.90 21.66 8.90
CA VAL A 379 26.17 21.41 9.62
C VAL A 379 26.77 20.04 9.24
N LEU A 380 25.92 19.03 9.14
CA LEU A 380 26.30 17.65 8.80
C LEU A 380 26.70 17.48 7.34
N PHE A 381 25.93 18.05 6.41
CA PHE A 381 25.99 17.62 5.02
C PHE A 381 26.50 18.68 4.05
N ILE A 382 26.46 19.98 4.37
CA ILE A 382 27.01 21.02 3.47
C ILE A 382 28.48 20.73 3.06
N PRO A 383 29.38 20.29 3.97
CA PRO A 383 30.77 20.01 3.59
C PRO A 383 30.95 18.87 2.58
N VAL A 384 29.96 17.99 2.48
CA VAL A 384 29.99 16.79 1.60
C VAL A 384 28.88 16.83 0.54
N ALA A 385 28.14 17.93 0.46
CA ALA A 385 27.04 18.10 -0.47
C ALA A 385 27.58 18.38 -1.88
N PHE A 386 26.73 18.12 -2.88
CA PHE A 386 26.91 18.51 -4.30
C PHE A 386 27.96 17.74 -5.12
N ASN A 387 28.77 16.86 -4.52
CA ASN A 387 29.86 16.14 -5.21
C ASN A 387 29.60 14.64 -5.43
N GLY A 388 28.37 14.24 -5.76
CA GLY A 388 28.01 12.83 -6.02
C GLY A 388 27.25 12.18 -4.85
N ALA A 389 27.14 10.85 -4.87
CA ALA A 389 26.50 10.10 -3.80
C ALA A 389 27.48 9.89 -2.63
N LEU A 390 26.96 9.84 -1.41
CA LEU A 390 27.77 9.65 -0.20
C LEU A 390 28.17 8.17 -0.05
N SER A 391 29.39 7.97 0.41
CA SER A 391 29.99 6.70 0.86
C SER A 391 30.90 6.97 2.07
N GLY A 392 31.44 5.93 2.69
CA GLY A 392 32.38 6.02 3.82
C GLY A 392 31.74 5.68 5.17
N GLY A 393 32.58 5.47 6.19
CA GLY A 393 32.14 4.89 7.47
C GLY A 393 31.49 3.52 7.26
N ASP A 394 30.25 3.37 7.71
CA ASP A 394 29.45 2.15 7.53
C ASP A 394 28.62 2.13 6.23
N LEU A 395 28.73 3.17 5.40
CA LEU A 395 27.98 3.33 4.17
C LEU A 395 28.81 2.89 2.95
N ALA A 396 28.52 1.68 2.45
CA ALA A 396 29.01 1.23 1.15
C ALA A 396 28.31 1.98 -0.01
N TYR A 397 28.94 1.99 -1.19
CA TYR A 397 28.32 2.51 -2.41
C TYR A 397 27.26 1.53 -2.94
N GLY A 398 26.37 1.97 -3.83
CA GLY A 398 25.40 1.08 -4.47
C GLY A 398 24.97 1.57 -5.84
N SER A 399 25.29 0.76 -6.86
CA SER A 399 25.09 1.09 -8.27
C SER A 399 23.73 0.61 -8.83
N GLN A 400 23.01 -0.22 -8.08
CA GLN A 400 21.78 -0.88 -8.53
C GLN A 400 20.63 0.10 -8.79
N THR A 401 19.86 -0.17 -9.85
CA THR A 401 18.57 0.47 -10.09
C THR A 401 17.41 -0.28 -9.41
N GLY A 402 16.22 0.33 -9.41
CA GLY A 402 15.03 -0.30 -8.81
C GLY A 402 14.65 -1.65 -9.42
N LEU A 403 14.82 -1.82 -10.74
CA LEU A 403 14.53 -3.11 -11.39
C LEU A 403 15.60 -4.16 -11.06
N ASP A 404 16.86 -3.75 -10.90
CA ASP A 404 17.94 -4.66 -10.51
C ASP A 404 17.68 -5.20 -9.10
N LEU A 405 17.28 -4.34 -8.17
CA LEU A 405 16.90 -4.76 -6.82
C LEU A 405 15.70 -5.71 -6.81
N ILE A 406 14.70 -5.51 -7.68
CA ILE A 406 13.58 -6.47 -7.81
C ILE A 406 14.08 -7.81 -8.35
N ARG A 407 14.95 -7.81 -9.37
CA ARG A 407 15.51 -9.04 -9.92
C ARG A 407 16.34 -9.79 -8.89
N MET A 408 17.19 -9.09 -8.14
CA MET A 408 17.97 -9.66 -7.03
C MET A 408 17.06 -10.17 -5.90
N ALA A 409 15.99 -9.45 -5.57
CA ALA A 409 15.02 -9.90 -4.57
C ALA A 409 14.32 -11.21 -4.99
N LEU A 410 14.12 -11.43 -6.30
CA LEU A 410 13.45 -12.62 -6.84
C LEU A 410 14.40 -13.80 -7.13
N SER A 411 15.71 -13.58 -7.26
CA SER A 411 16.67 -14.61 -7.68
C SER A 411 16.94 -15.69 -6.63
N GLY A 412 17.02 -15.32 -5.35
CA GLY A 412 17.42 -16.22 -4.25
C GLY A 412 18.92 -16.50 -4.20
N TRP A 413 19.70 -15.87 -5.08
CA TRP A 413 21.15 -15.90 -5.11
C TRP A 413 21.69 -14.49 -4.90
N ILE A 414 22.59 -14.33 -3.92
CA ILE A 414 23.30 -13.06 -3.71
C ILE A 414 24.65 -13.15 -4.42
N PRO A 415 24.89 -12.33 -5.47
CA PRO A 415 26.15 -12.32 -6.19
C PRO A 415 27.18 -11.47 -5.45
N ALA A 416 27.62 -11.90 -4.27
CA ALA A 416 28.62 -11.21 -3.46
C ALA A 416 29.79 -12.13 -3.13
N GLY A 417 31.03 -11.68 -3.37
CA GLY A 417 32.20 -12.55 -3.33
C GLY A 417 32.03 -13.76 -4.26
N ASP A 418 32.24 -14.98 -3.76
CA ASP A 418 31.96 -16.23 -4.50
C ASP A 418 30.48 -16.64 -4.54
N GLY A 419 29.60 -15.71 -4.19
CA GLY A 419 28.16 -15.93 -4.15
C GLY A 419 27.72 -16.85 -3.02
N TYR A 420 26.42 -16.76 -2.70
CA TYR A 420 25.79 -17.66 -1.74
C TYR A 420 24.26 -17.62 -1.92
N PRO A 421 23.56 -18.70 -1.53
CA PRO A 421 22.11 -18.69 -1.50
C PRO A 421 21.62 -17.79 -0.35
N GLY A 422 20.75 -16.83 -0.68
CA GLY A 422 20.34 -15.80 0.28
C GLY A 422 19.27 -14.86 -0.26
N ALA A 423 18.65 -14.13 0.66
CA ALA A 423 17.68 -13.10 0.36
C ALA A 423 18.30 -11.71 0.52
N VAL A 424 17.95 -10.80 -0.39
CA VAL A 424 18.30 -9.37 -0.27
C VAL A 424 17.62 -8.79 0.97
N ASP A 425 18.31 -7.89 1.65
CA ASP A 425 17.78 -7.27 2.86
C ASP A 425 16.46 -6.54 2.58
N PRO A 426 15.43 -6.67 3.45
CA PRO A 426 14.14 -6.03 3.25
C PRO A 426 14.21 -4.51 3.10
N LEU A 427 15.22 -3.88 3.69
CA LEU A 427 15.48 -2.45 3.52
C LEU A 427 15.70 -2.08 2.04
N TRP A 428 16.51 -2.86 1.33
CA TRP A 428 16.81 -2.63 -0.09
C TRP A 428 15.66 -3.03 -1.00
N VAL A 429 14.91 -4.08 -0.64
CA VAL A 429 13.66 -4.43 -1.33
C VAL A 429 12.63 -3.30 -1.19
N PHE A 430 12.54 -2.67 -0.02
CA PHE A 430 11.66 -1.52 0.20
C PHE A 430 12.14 -0.29 -0.59
N ALA A 431 13.45 -0.05 -0.64
CA ALA A 431 14.08 1.01 -1.46
C ALA A 431 13.81 0.84 -2.97
N ALA A 432 13.62 -0.39 -3.45
CA ALA A 432 13.28 -0.66 -4.84
C ALA A 432 11.92 -0.03 -5.24
N LEU A 433 10.95 0.08 -4.32
CA LEU A 433 9.61 0.60 -4.62
C LEU A 433 9.64 2.05 -5.15
N PRO A 434 10.24 3.05 -4.46
CA PRO A 434 10.37 4.40 -5.01
C PRO A 434 11.30 4.42 -6.23
N LEU A 435 12.37 3.63 -6.27
CA LEU A 435 13.30 3.62 -7.42
C LEU A 435 12.63 3.15 -8.71
N VAL A 436 11.72 2.18 -8.65
CA VAL A 436 10.93 1.75 -9.82
C VAL A 436 9.96 2.83 -10.28
N ILE A 437 9.34 3.56 -9.35
CA ILE A 437 8.45 4.68 -9.68
C ILE A 437 9.24 5.81 -10.36
N PHE A 438 10.45 6.08 -9.88
CA PHE A 438 11.34 7.12 -10.41
C PHE A 438 12.38 6.60 -11.40
N GLN A 439 12.17 5.41 -11.96
CA GLN A 439 13.09 4.79 -12.91
C GLN A 439 13.47 5.71 -14.10
N PRO A 440 12.58 6.55 -14.67
CA PRO A 440 12.97 7.46 -15.75
C PRO A 440 14.09 8.45 -15.40
N LEU A 441 14.32 8.70 -14.10
CA LEU A 441 15.39 9.55 -13.60
C LEU A 441 16.72 8.81 -13.45
N HIS A 442 16.76 7.49 -13.71
CA HIS A 442 17.94 6.62 -13.59
C HIS A 442 18.60 6.72 -12.20
N LEU A 443 17.79 6.87 -11.15
CA LEU A 443 18.30 6.97 -9.78
C LEU A 443 18.86 5.62 -9.32
N THR A 444 20.06 5.64 -8.72
CA THR A 444 20.67 4.47 -8.08
C THR A 444 20.29 4.40 -6.60
N ILE A 445 20.52 3.23 -5.98
CA ILE A 445 20.30 3.06 -4.53
C ILE A 445 21.18 4.01 -3.69
N ALA A 446 22.44 4.27 -4.10
CA ALA A 446 23.31 5.23 -3.41
C ALA A 446 22.73 6.64 -3.38
N GLN A 447 22.15 7.09 -4.50
CA GLN A 447 21.49 8.41 -4.58
C GLN A 447 20.24 8.46 -3.70
N LEU A 448 19.41 7.41 -3.69
CA LEU A 448 18.24 7.35 -2.81
C LEU A 448 18.63 7.40 -1.33
N VAL A 449 19.64 6.63 -0.94
CA VAL A 449 20.17 6.64 0.43
C VAL A 449 20.71 8.01 0.80
N THR A 450 21.47 8.66 -0.09
CA THR A 450 21.97 10.02 0.11
C THR A 450 20.81 11.01 0.33
N ILE A 451 19.77 10.95 -0.50
CA ILE A 451 18.56 11.77 -0.34
C ILE A 451 17.87 11.47 1.00
N MET A 452 17.79 10.20 1.39
CA MET A 452 17.22 9.79 2.67
C MET A 452 18.00 10.36 3.85
N LEU A 453 19.34 10.32 3.82
CA LEU A 453 20.19 10.91 4.86
C LEU A 453 19.97 12.43 4.97
N TYR A 454 19.93 13.14 3.85
CA TYR A 454 19.63 14.58 3.82
C TYR A 454 18.23 14.91 4.35
N CYS A 455 17.25 14.03 4.08
CA CYS A 455 15.86 14.23 4.50
C CYS A 455 15.56 13.70 5.91
N ALA A 456 16.45 12.93 6.53
CA ALA A 456 16.20 12.24 7.80
C ALA A 456 15.84 13.22 8.92
N LEU A 457 16.65 14.26 9.12
CA LEU A 457 16.43 15.29 10.14
C LEU A 457 15.08 16.04 9.94
N PRO A 458 14.77 16.61 8.77
CA PRO A 458 13.46 17.21 8.52
C PRO A 458 12.28 16.23 8.69
N LEU A 459 12.43 14.97 8.27
CA LEU A 459 11.38 13.96 8.39
C LEU A 459 11.11 13.62 9.86
N VAL A 460 12.16 13.37 10.65
CA VAL A 460 12.06 13.15 12.10
C VAL A 460 11.46 14.37 12.77
N ALA A 461 11.84 15.59 12.38
CA ALA A 461 11.28 16.82 12.95
C ALA A 461 9.77 16.92 12.75
N LEU A 462 9.29 16.58 11.54
CA LEU A 462 7.87 16.54 11.23
C LEU A 462 7.12 15.49 12.07
N LEU A 463 7.69 14.29 12.21
CA LEU A 463 7.09 13.19 12.97
C LEU A 463 7.10 13.48 14.48
N ALA A 464 8.22 13.93 15.03
CA ALA A 464 8.38 14.28 16.43
C ALA A 464 7.48 15.45 16.82
N TYR A 465 7.43 16.52 16.02
CA TYR A 465 6.53 17.65 16.25
C TYR A 465 5.06 17.21 16.24
N ALA A 466 4.70 16.30 15.34
CA ALA A 466 3.36 15.73 15.27
C ALA A 466 3.05 14.79 16.46
N ALA A 467 4.02 14.01 16.92
CA ALA A 467 3.92 13.12 18.08
C ALA A 467 3.72 13.92 19.38
N LEU A 468 4.58 14.90 19.62
CA LEU A 468 4.49 15.84 20.74
C LEU A 468 3.16 16.62 20.70
N GLY A 469 2.65 16.89 19.50
CA GLY A 469 1.34 17.51 19.29
C GLY A 469 0.14 16.72 19.79
N ARG A 470 0.30 15.43 20.11
CA ARG A 470 -0.74 14.58 20.72
C ARG A 470 -0.83 14.76 22.25
N VAL A 471 0.14 15.44 22.86
CA VAL A 471 0.30 15.55 24.32
C VAL A 471 0.34 17.01 24.78
N ILE A 472 1.20 17.83 24.18
CA ILE A 472 1.40 19.23 24.54
C ILE A 472 0.54 20.10 23.64
N VAL A 473 -0.09 21.18 24.10
CA VAL A 473 -0.83 22.15 23.25
C VAL A 473 0.04 23.33 22.79
N GLY A 474 0.95 23.81 23.65
CA GLY A 474 1.81 24.97 23.38
C GLY A 474 2.87 24.70 22.31
N TRP A 475 2.94 25.57 21.29
CA TRP A 475 3.86 25.39 20.16
C TRP A 475 5.33 25.57 20.56
N GLN A 476 5.66 26.44 21.52
CA GLN A 476 7.04 26.69 21.95
C GLN A 476 7.67 25.44 22.56
N ALA A 477 6.99 24.84 23.55
CA ALA A 477 7.44 23.61 24.18
C ALA A 477 7.54 22.46 23.18
N ARG A 478 6.62 22.39 22.19
CA ARG A 478 6.74 21.41 21.09
C ARG A 478 7.98 21.66 20.25
N VAL A 479 8.30 22.91 19.88
CA VAL A 479 9.51 23.23 19.10
C VAL A 479 10.76 22.82 19.85
N VAL A 480 10.92 23.28 21.10
CA VAL A 480 12.10 22.97 21.92
C VAL A 480 12.27 21.46 22.07
N LEU A 481 11.21 20.73 22.44
CA LEU A 481 11.29 19.28 22.58
C LEU A 481 11.47 18.55 21.24
N THR A 482 11.04 19.14 20.11
CA THR A 482 11.37 18.59 18.79
C THR A 482 12.85 18.76 18.48
N LEU A 483 13.46 19.89 18.84
CA LEU A 483 14.91 20.09 18.66
C LEU A 483 15.71 19.15 19.58
N VAL A 484 15.29 18.98 20.85
CA VAL A 484 15.87 17.97 21.76
C VAL A 484 15.71 16.55 21.20
N TRP A 485 14.57 16.25 20.57
CA TRP A 485 14.38 14.98 19.87
C TRP A 485 15.38 14.80 18.72
N LEU A 486 15.64 15.83 17.93
CA LEU A 486 16.56 15.76 16.79
C LEU A 486 18.03 15.64 17.17
N VAL A 487 18.44 16.30 18.26
CA VAL A 487 19.84 16.30 18.75
C VAL A 487 20.09 15.07 19.64
N SER A 488 19.54 13.92 19.24
CA SER A 488 19.81 12.64 19.91
C SER A 488 21.22 12.16 19.53
N PRO A 489 22.15 12.00 20.48
CA PRO A 489 23.51 11.58 20.17
C PRO A 489 23.60 10.27 19.33
N PRO A 490 22.87 9.18 19.62
CA PRO A 490 22.93 7.97 18.78
C PRO A 490 22.39 8.19 17.37
N PHE A 491 21.38 9.05 17.20
CA PHE A 491 20.87 9.37 15.87
C PHE A 491 21.85 10.21 15.06
N LEU A 492 22.53 11.17 15.70
CA LEU A 492 23.56 11.98 15.07
C LEU A 492 24.80 11.16 14.69
N ASP A 493 25.19 10.21 15.56
CA ASP A 493 26.22 9.20 15.25
C ASP A 493 25.85 8.40 14.01
N ALA A 494 24.63 7.85 13.96
CA ALA A 494 24.17 7.07 12.83
C ALA A 494 24.16 7.87 11.52
N LEU A 495 23.82 9.16 11.56
CA LEU A 495 23.88 10.04 10.40
C LEU A 495 25.32 10.36 9.98
N ALA A 496 26.22 10.58 10.93
CA ALA A 496 27.60 11.00 10.66
C ALA A 496 28.50 9.83 10.20
N SER A 497 28.24 8.62 10.70
CA SER A 497 28.92 7.37 10.33
C SER A 497 28.31 6.66 9.13
N GLY A 498 27.13 7.10 8.65
CA GLY A 498 26.44 6.44 7.54
C GLY A 498 25.69 5.16 7.90
N ARG A 499 25.43 4.90 9.19
CA ARG A 499 24.66 3.74 9.67
C ARG A 499 23.18 3.86 9.33
N ILE A 500 22.80 3.38 8.15
CA ILE A 500 21.42 3.46 7.67
C ILE A 500 20.44 2.75 8.60
N ALA A 501 20.84 1.61 9.18
CA ALA A 501 19.98 0.87 10.10
C ALA A 501 19.53 1.75 11.28
N GLY A 502 20.45 2.50 11.90
CA GLY A 502 20.11 3.45 12.98
C GLY A 502 19.16 4.55 12.52
N VAL A 503 19.46 5.18 11.38
CA VAL A 503 18.61 6.25 10.80
C VAL A 503 17.18 5.75 10.55
N VAL A 504 17.04 4.55 9.97
CA VAL A 504 15.73 3.95 9.67
C VAL A 504 14.99 3.54 10.95
N ALA A 505 15.69 2.98 11.93
CA ALA A 505 15.13 2.65 13.24
C ALA A 505 14.56 3.91 13.91
N TYR A 506 15.33 5.00 13.96
CA TYR A 506 14.90 6.25 14.57
C TYR A 506 13.66 6.87 13.93
N ILE A 507 13.60 6.87 12.59
CA ILE A 507 12.42 7.33 11.82
C ILE A 507 11.21 6.46 12.17
N GLY A 508 11.37 5.13 12.16
CA GLY A 508 10.32 4.17 12.49
C GLY A 508 9.81 4.32 13.93
N LEU A 509 10.72 4.43 14.91
CA LEU A 509 10.38 4.59 16.33
C LEU A 509 9.64 5.91 16.58
N THR A 510 10.09 7.00 15.95
CA THR A 510 9.43 8.32 16.03
C THR A 510 8.02 8.27 15.43
N GLY A 511 7.84 7.59 14.30
CA GLY A 511 6.53 7.38 13.69
C GLY A 511 5.61 6.48 14.53
N CYS A 512 6.15 5.46 15.19
CA CYS A 512 5.42 4.64 16.17
C CYS A 512 4.92 5.49 17.36
N ALA A 513 5.78 6.36 17.89
CA ALA A 513 5.41 7.30 18.97
C ALA A 513 4.26 8.24 18.57
N TYR A 514 4.21 8.69 17.31
CA TYR A 514 3.09 9.48 16.77
C TYR A 514 1.77 8.68 16.74
N ALA A 515 1.84 7.43 16.29
CA ALA A 515 0.66 6.64 15.92
C ALA A 515 0.04 5.87 17.11
N ILE A 516 0.86 5.41 18.06
CA ILE A 516 0.44 4.46 19.11
C ILE A 516 -0.75 4.95 19.93
N GLY A 517 -0.75 6.20 20.37
CA GLY A 517 -1.82 6.76 21.20
C GLY A 517 -3.16 6.91 20.46
N GLY A 518 -3.14 7.05 19.13
CA GLY A 518 -4.34 7.08 18.30
C GLY A 518 -4.88 5.68 18.02
N SER A 519 -3.99 4.73 17.73
CA SER A 519 -4.32 3.31 17.56
C SER A 519 -4.99 2.76 18.82
N TRP A 520 -4.44 3.08 19.99
CA TRP A 520 -4.99 2.69 21.31
C TRP A 520 -6.42 3.18 21.53
N ARG A 521 -6.81 4.32 20.95
CA ARG A 521 -8.15 4.90 21.08
C ARG A 521 -9.14 4.41 20.02
N GLY A 522 -8.73 3.57 19.08
CA GLY A 522 -9.65 3.08 18.05
C GLY A 522 -9.39 3.56 16.62
N SER A 523 -8.42 4.45 16.41
CA SER A 523 -8.23 5.14 15.14
C SER A 523 -7.65 4.21 14.07
N VAL A 524 -8.45 3.83 13.08
CA VAL A 524 -8.01 3.00 11.94
C VAL A 524 -6.85 3.64 11.18
N ARG A 525 -6.87 4.98 11.02
CA ARG A 525 -5.78 5.71 10.36
C ARG A 525 -4.48 5.56 11.13
N ASP A 526 -4.53 5.76 12.45
CA ASP A 526 -3.34 5.69 13.28
C ASP A 526 -2.88 4.22 13.46
N SER A 527 -3.78 3.22 13.41
CA SER A 527 -3.36 1.81 13.33
C SER A 527 -2.62 1.50 12.02
N GLY A 528 -3.05 2.06 10.88
CA GLY A 528 -2.33 1.94 9.61
C GLY A 528 -0.95 2.61 9.64
N PHE A 529 -0.84 3.81 10.24
CA PHE A 529 0.45 4.45 10.47
C PHE A 529 1.34 3.64 11.42
N LEU A 530 0.77 3.09 12.49
CA LEU A 530 1.52 2.27 13.44
C LEU A 530 2.07 1.02 12.76
N ALA A 531 1.28 0.32 11.96
CA ALA A 531 1.73 -0.84 11.19
C ALA A 531 2.85 -0.49 10.19
N PHE A 532 2.75 0.67 9.52
CA PHE A 532 3.78 1.15 8.60
C PHE A 532 5.08 1.50 9.31
N PHE A 533 5.03 2.31 10.37
CA PHE A 533 6.24 2.69 11.09
C PHE A 533 6.84 1.53 11.89
N ALA A 534 6.03 0.57 12.33
CA ALA A 534 6.47 -0.72 12.85
C ALA A 534 7.28 -1.51 11.82
N MET A 535 6.77 -1.60 10.59
CA MET A 535 7.48 -2.22 9.47
C MET A 535 8.77 -1.45 9.14
N VAL A 536 8.75 -0.12 9.12
CA VAL A 536 9.95 0.70 8.89
C VAL A 536 11.01 0.45 9.97
N SER A 537 10.65 0.40 11.26
CA SER A 537 11.58 0.03 12.33
C SER A 537 12.17 -1.37 12.11
N SER A 538 11.39 -2.35 11.63
CA SER A 538 11.91 -3.69 11.39
C SER A 538 12.84 -3.80 10.18
N LEU A 539 12.81 -2.85 9.24
CA LEU A 539 13.81 -2.78 8.16
C LEU A 539 15.22 -2.59 8.70
N ALA A 540 15.37 -1.92 9.86
CA ALA A 540 16.65 -1.73 10.51
C ALA A 540 17.16 -2.98 11.24
N SER A 541 16.25 -3.78 11.79
CA SER A 541 16.59 -5.08 12.37
C SER A 541 15.32 -5.94 12.51
N PRO A 542 15.37 -7.24 12.17
CA PRO A 542 14.22 -8.14 12.34
C PRO A 542 13.77 -8.28 13.80
N LEU A 543 14.65 -7.96 14.76
CA LEU A 543 14.32 -8.01 16.17
C LEU A 543 13.21 -7.03 16.56
N PHE A 544 13.11 -5.87 15.89
CA PHE A 544 11.99 -4.96 16.09
C PHE A 544 10.66 -5.62 15.70
N ALA A 545 10.61 -6.44 14.64
CA ALA A 545 9.38 -7.15 14.28
C ALA A 545 8.91 -8.09 15.42
N LEU A 546 9.84 -8.77 16.10
CA LEU A 546 9.54 -9.62 17.25
C LEU A 546 9.03 -8.80 18.44
N ILE A 547 9.70 -7.69 18.79
CA ILE A 547 9.24 -6.79 19.85
C ILE A 547 7.82 -6.29 19.56
N ILE A 548 7.57 -5.84 18.34
CA ILE A 548 6.27 -5.32 17.92
C ILE A 548 5.22 -6.44 17.95
N ALA A 549 5.59 -7.68 17.62
CA ALA A 549 4.70 -8.83 17.75
C ALA A 549 4.32 -9.11 19.21
N VAL A 550 5.29 -9.09 20.13
CA VAL A 550 5.05 -9.24 21.59
C VAL A 550 4.14 -8.13 22.11
N ILE A 551 4.42 -6.86 21.76
CA ILE A 551 3.58 -5.72 22.12
C ILE A 551 2.18 -5.85 21.51
N GLY A 552 2.08 -6.32 20.26
CA GLY A 552 0.82 -6.53 19.55
C GLY A 552 -0.04 -7.61 20.22
N ILE A 553 0.55 -8.75 20.58
CA ILE A 553 -0.13 -9.85 21.29
C ILE A 553 -0.57 -9.39 22.69
N GLY A 554 0.33 -8.75 23.45
CA GLY A 554 -0.02 -8.20 24.76
C GLY A 554 -1.16 -7.17 24.68
N SER A 555 -1.13 -6.31 23.66
CA SER A 555 -2.18 -5.32 23.40
C SER A 555 -3.50 -5.96 22.94
N PHE A 556 -3.45 -7.06 22.17
CA PHE A 556 -4.63 -7.83 21.77
C PHE A 556 -5.36 -8.41 22.99
N VAL A 557 -4.61 -8.99 23.93
CA VAL A 557 -5.17 -9.52 25.19
C VAL A 557 -5.73 -8.39 26.05
N TRP A 558 -4.96 -7.30 26.24
CA TRP A 558 -5.40 -6.16 27.06
C TRP A 558 -6.64 -5.46 26.46
N GLN A 559 -6.72 -5.34 25.14
CA GLN A 559 -7.82 -4.66 24.44
C GLN A 559 -8.99 -5.59 24.12
N LYS A 560 -9.18 -6.66 24.90
CA LYS A 560 -10.31 -7.59 24.79
C LYS A 560 -10.47 -8.17 23.38
N PHE A 561 -9.39 -8.71 22.83
CA PHE A 561 -9.36 -9.41 21.53
C PHE A 561 -9.63 -8.52 20.31
N ALA A 562 -9.21 -7.25 20.36
CA ALA A 562 -9.28 -6.36 19.21
C ALA A 562 -8.26 -6.77 18.12
N TRP A 563 -8.73 -7.53 17.12
CA TRP A 563 -7.94 -8.12 16.02
C TRP A 563 -6.95 -7.18 15.31
N ARG A 564 -7.19 -5.86 15.31
CA ARG A 564 -6.22 -4.88 14.78
C ARG A 564 -4.81 -5.03 15.36
N TRP A 565 -4.69 -5.44 16.63
CA TRP A 565 -3.41 -5.59 17.31
C TRP A 565 -2.61 -6.80 16.86
N ILE A 566 -3.28 -7.80 16.28
CA ILE A 566 -2.64 -8.92 15.56
C ILE A 566 -2.19 -8.49 14.17
N PHE A 567 -2.96 -7.63 13.49
CA PHE A 567 -2.63 -7.17 12.15
C PHE A 567 -1.53 -6.10 12.09
N ILE A 568 -1.28 -5.36 13.18
CA ILE A 568 -0.21 -4.35 13.26
C ILE A 568 1.20 -4.94 13.06
N PRO A 569 1.62 -6.02 13.77
CA PRO A 569 2.95 -6.62 13.57
C PRO A 569 3.08 -7.42 12.27
N LEU A 570 1.97 -7.81 11.65
CA LEU A 570 1.97 -8.78 10.55
C LEU A 570 2.87 -8.35 9.37
N PRO A 571 2.84 -7.09 8.86
CA PRO A 571 3.74 -6.69 7.79
C PRO A 571 5.21 -6.75 8.19
N ALA A 572 5.54 -6.31 9.41
CA ALA A 572 6.90 -6.36 9.93
C ALA A 572 7.42 -7.81 9.99
N LEU A 573 6.57 -8.79 10.33
CA LEU A 573 6.95 -10.21 10.33
C LEU A 573 7.10 -10.79 8.92
N ILE A 574 6.14 -10.50 8.01
CA ILE A 574 6.12 -11.09 6.65
C ILE A 574 7.37 -10.71 5.85
N ILE A 575 7.84 -9.45 5.98
CA ILE A 575 8.96 -8.98 5.15
C ILE A 575 10.29 -9.68 5.46
N HIS A 576 10.41 -10.35 6.60
CA HIS A 576 11.61 -11.06 7.04
C HIS A 576 11.58 -12.56 6.71
N LEU A 577 10.47 -13.10 6.19
CA LEU A 577 10.34 -14.52 5.87
C LEU A 577 11.42 -15.05 4.90
N PRO A 578 11.80 -14.32 3.83
CA PRO A 578 12.90 -14.78 2.96
C PRO A 578 14.24 -14.90 3.69
N GLY A 579 14.60 -13.95 4.56
CA GLY A 579 15.84 -13.99 5.33
C GLY A 579 15.85 -15.11 6.39
N LEU A 580 14.75 -15.25 7.13
CA LEU A 580 14.55 -16.32 8.13
C LEU A 580 14.69 -17.71 7.53
N ARG A 581 14.27 -17.92 6.27
CA ARG A 581 14.42 -19.19 5.56
C ARG A 581 15.89 -19.62 5.41
N TYR A 582 16.78 -18.68 5.07
CA TYR A 582 18.19 -19.01 4.81
C TYR A 582 19.06 -19.03 6.06
N ALA A 583 18.73 -18.21 7.06
CA ALA A 583 19.58 -18.00 8.23
C ALA A 583 18.95 -18.43 9.57
N GLY A 584 17.69 -18.88 9.56
CA GLY A 584 16.98 -19.33 10.76
C GLY A 584 16.87 -18.23 11.82
N TRP A 585 16.93 -18.61 13.09
CA TRP A 585 16.80 -17.67 14.21
C TRP A 585 17.97 -16.68 14.31
N ARG A 586 19.17 -17.03 13.81
CA ARG A 586 20.36 -16.16 13.82
C ARG A 586 20.13 -14.87 13.03
N TYR A 587 19.27 -14.92 12.01
CA TYR A 587 18.82 -13.74 11.25
C TYR A 587 18.21 -12.66 12.16
N LEU A 588 17.55 -13.02 13.26
CA LEU A 588 16.94 -12.05 14.17
C LEU A 588 17.96 -11.15 14.87
N LEU A 589 19.25 -11.55 14.91
CA LEU A 589 20.32 -10.82 15.57
C LEU A 589 21.22 -10.08 14.58
N THR A 590 20.66 -9.65 13.45
CA THR A 590 21.39 -8.97 12.38
C THR A 590 20.76 -7.62 12.02
N MET A 591 21.52 -6.83 11.25
CA MET A 591 21.12 -5.53 10.72
C MET A 591 21.74 -5.32 9.33
N PRO A 592 21.10 -4.54 8.43
CA PRO A 592 21.64 -4.27 7.11
C PRO A 592 22.89 -3.38 7.19
N GLY A 593 23.84 -3.59 6.28
CA GLY A 593 25.09 -2.83 6.20
C GLY A 593 26.29 -3.57 6.81
N ASN A 594 27.37 -2.84 7.08
CA ASN A 594 28.59 -3.42 7.63
C ASN A 594 28.40 -3.86 9.10
N PRO A 595 28.83 -5.09 9.47
CA PRO A 595 28.86 -5.51 10.86
C PRO A 595 29.95 -4.72 11.61
N VAL A 596 29.60 -4.08 12.71
CA VAL A 596 30.56 -3.32 13.53
C VAL A 596 30.74 -4.00 14.87
N SER A 597 31.99 -4.21 15.28
CA SER A 597 32.34 -4.77 16.59
C SER A 597 31.76 -3.91 17.71
N SER A 598 30.72 -4.41 18.39
CA SER A 598 30.00 -3.69 19.45
C SER A 598 30.60 -3.92 20.84
N GLN A 599 31.93 -3.92 20.97
CA GLN A 599 32.57 -3.79 22.28
C GLN A 599 32.59 -2.31 22.67
N ALA A 600 31.40 -1.74 22.91
CA ALA A 600 31.28 -0.41 23.50
C ALA A 600 31.35 -0.52 25.02
N ASP A 601 32.03 0.42 25.67
CA ASP A 601 32.08 0.50 27.12
C ASP A 601 30.64 0.65 27.67
N PRO A 602 30.20 -0.17 28.64
CA PRO A 602 28.91 0.01 29.30
C PRO A 602 28.65 1.44 29.80
N VAL A 603 29.70 2.17 30.19
CA VAL A 603 29.60 3.58 30.62
C VAL A 603 29.13 4.48 29.47
N ASP A 604 29.71 4.33 28.28
CA ASP A 604 29.32 5.10 27.08
C ASP A 604 27.91 4.74 26.61
N VAL A 605 27.48 3.51 26.87
CA VAL A 605 26.11 3.08 26.57
C VAL A 605 25.09 3.75 27.50
N VAL A 606 25.37 3.81 28.80
CA VAL A 606 24.47 4.44 29.79
C VAL A 606 24.48 5.96 29.68
N SER A 607 25.58 6.57 29.24
CA SER A 607 25.70 8.02 29.04
C SER A 607 24.80 8.56 27.91
N LEU A 608 24.30 7.67 27.04
CA LEU A 608 23.55 7.98 25.81
C LEU A 608 24.37 8.75 24.76
N VAL A 609 25.71 8.76 24.85
CA VAL A 609 26.63 9.43 23.90
C VAL A 609 27.60 8.39 23.32
N PRO A 610 27.29 7.76 22.18
CA PRO A 610 28.05 6.60 21.69
C PRO A 610 29.36 6.94 20.94
N TYR A 611 29.59 8.21 20.60
CA TYR A 611 30.74 8.66 19.80
C TYR A 611 31.83 9.36 20.62
N GLU A 612 31.65 9.49 21.94
CA GLU A 612 32.51 10.27 22.83
C GLU A 612 32.85 9.41 24.04
N VAL A 613 34.16 9.24 24.28
CA VAL A 613 34.66 8.53 25.46
C VAL A 613 34.66 9.50 26.62
N MET A 614 34.00 9.11 27.72
CA MET A 614 33.82 9.99 28.88
C MET A 614 35.15 10.62 29.34
N SER A 615 35.25 11.93 29.15
CA SER A 615 36.41 12.72 29.55
C SER A 615 36.01 14.05 30.21
N TRP A 616 36.95 14.66 30.93
CA TRP A 616 36.75 15.91 31.65
C TRP A 616 37.14 17.16 30.84
N ASP A 617 37.44 16.97 29.56
CA ASP A 617 37.77 18.07 28.67
C ASP A 617 36.52 18.91 28.37
N PHE A 618 36.69 20.23 28.29
CA PHE A 618 35.55 21.15 28.12
C PHE A 618 34.67 20.80 26.91
N PRO A 619 35.21 20.46 25.72
CA PRO A 619 34.39 20.01 24.59
C PRO A 619 33.59 18.74 24.90
N ALA A 620 34.19 17.75 25.57
CA ALA A 620 33.55 16.49 25.91
C ALA A 620 32.36 16.68 26.86
N ILE A 621 32.55 17.50 27.90
CA ILE A 621 31.50 17.82 28.88
C ILE A 621 30.22 18.32 28.18
N LEU A 622 30.35 19.13 27.12
CA LEU A 622 29.21 19.66 26.36
C LEU A 622 28.33 18.58 25.73
N ALA A 623 28.90 17.41 25.38
CA ALA A 623 28.14 16.28 24.84
C ALA A 623 27.20 15.65 25.88
N TYR A 624 27.61 15.64 27.16
CA TYR A 624 26.88 14.98 28.25
C TYR A 624 25.85 15.87 28.97
N VAL A 625 25.90 17.20 28.80
CA VAL A 625 24.98 18.13 29.48
C VAL A 625 23.52 17.83 29.15
N LEU A 626 23.16 17.66 27.87
CA LEU A 626 21.77 17.42 27.47
C LEU A 626 21.24 16.06 27.94
N PRO A 627 21.93 14.92 27.73
CA PRO A 627 21.53 13.64 28.29
C PRO A 627 21.24 13.71 29.80
N LEU A 628 22.14 14.33 30.57
CA LEU A 628 21.97 14.48 32.02
C LEU A 628 20.72 15.30 32.36
N MET A 629 20.50 16.44 31.69
CA MET A 629 19.32 17.27 31.91
C MET A 629 18.02 16.56 31.54
N ILE A 630 18.01 15.77 30.46
CA ILE A 630 16.83 14.98 30.07
C ILE A 630 16.48 13.96 31.16
N VAL A 631 17.46 13.22 31.67
CA VAL A 631 17.22 12.23 32.74
C VAL A 631 16.68 12.93 33.99
N VAL A 632 17.33 14.00 34.46
CA VAL A 632 16.88 14.77 35.63
C VAL A 632 15.46 15.29 35.46
N VAL A 633 15.14 15.89 34.32
CA VAL A 633 13.80 16.44 34.06
C VAL A 633 12.75 15.33 33.89
N ALA A 634 13.10 14.19 33.29
CA ALA A 634 12.23 13.03 33.20
C ALA A 634 11.93 12.41 34.58
N VAL A 635 12.90 12.45 35.51
CA VAL A 635 12.70 12.00 36.90
C VAL A 635 11.76 12.97 37.62
N ILE A 636 11.95 14.28 37.46
CA ILE A 636 11.02 15.29 38.00
C ILE A 636 9.59 15.06 37.46
N ALA A 637 9.46 14.66 36.19
CA ALA A 637 8.16 14.37 35.59
C ALA A 637 7.40 13.22 36.28
N LEU A 638 8.07 12.27 36.94
CA LEU A 638 7.40 11.20 37.71
C LEU A 638 6.54 11.73 38.87
N GLY A 639 6.87 12.91 39.40
CA GLY A 639 6.07 13.59 40.43
C GLY A 639 4.73 14.13 39.94
N ARG A 640 4.43 14.07 38.63
CA ARG A 640 3.16 14.53 38.07
C ARG A 640 2.02 13.55 38.36
N LEU A 641 0.95 14.07 38.97
CA LEU A 641 -0.29 13.34 39.20
C LEU A 641 -1.17 13.22 37.93
N THR A 642 -0.98 14.10 36.95
CA THR A 642 -1.69 14.05 35.66
C THR A 642 -0.90 13.25 34.64
N LEU A 643 -1.56 12.35 33.90
CA LEU A 643 -0.94 11.47 32.90
C LEU A 643 0.16 10.53 33.45
N TYR A 644 0.20 10.27 34.76
CA TYR A 644 1.21 9.42 35.42
C TYR A 644 1.38 8.04 34.74
N GLY A 645 0.28 7.42 34.27
CA GLY A 645 0.35 6.15 33.55
C GLY A 645 1.14 6.22 32.24
N ARG A 646 1.06 7.34 31.52
CA ARG A 646 1.86 7.55 30.29
C ARG A 646 3.33 7.83 30.61
N ILE A 647 3.59 8.56 31.69
CA ILE A 647 4.95 8.86 32.15
C ILE A 647 5.65 7.56 32.58
N ARG A 648 4.98 6.71 33.37
CA ARG A 648 5.50 5.40 33.78
C ARG A 648 5.71 4.46 32.60
N LEU A 649 4.79 4.46 31.63
CA LEU A 649 4.95 3.68 30.40
C LEU A 649 6.16 4.16 29.58
N ALA A 650 6.36 5.48 29.48
CA ALA A 650 7.54 6.03 28.82
C ALA A 650 8.83 5.64 29.56
N TRP A 651 8.86 5.69 30.89
CA TRP A 651 9.99 5.18 31.67
C TRP A 651 10.24 3.68 31.49
N LEU A 652 9.18 2.86 31.39
CA LEU A 652 9.31 1.44 31.09
C LEU A 652 10.03 1.22 29.75
N PHE A 653 9.61 1.92 28.69
CA PHE A 653 10.30 1.84 27.39
C PHE A 653 11.73 2.37 27.45
N ALA A 654 11.99 3.41 28.26
CA ALA A 654 13.34 3.93 28.43
C ALA A 654 14.28 2.91 29.10
N ILE A 655 13.82 2.26 30.17
CA ILE A 655 14.57 1.21 30.86
C ILE A 655 14.76 0.00 29.95
N LEU A 656 13.71 -0.44 29.23
CA LEU A 656 13.83 -1.55 28.28
C LEU A 656 14.83 -1.24 27.16
N GLY A 657 14.87 0.00 26.67
CA GLY A 657 15.87 0.46 25.70
C GLY A 657 17.30 0.42 26.24
N LEU A 658 17.51 0.89 27.48
CA LEU A 658 18.84 0.83 28.12
C LEU A 658 19.28 -0.61 28.41
N VAL A 659 18.38 -1.46 28.91
CA VAL A 659 18.65 -2.89 29.13
C VAL A 659 19.04 -3.56 27.83
N TRP A 660 18.31 -3.28 26.75
CA TRP A 660 18.69 -3.76 25.42
C TRP A 660 20.10 -3.32 25.03
N ALA A 661 20.40 -2.03 25.16
CA ALA A 661 21.69 -1.48 24.76
C ALA A 661 22.85 -2.15 25.52
N LEU A 662 22.68 -2.37 26.82
CA LEU A 662 23.65 -3.09 27.66
C LEU A 662 23.75 -4.58 27.35
N VAL A 663 22.64 -5.22 26.99
CA VAL A 663 22.67 -6.62 26.54
C VAL A 663 23.47 -6.72 25.24
N THR A 664 23.25 -5.82 24.28
CA THR A 664 23.97 -5.87 23.00
C THR A 664 25.48 -5.65 23.09
N THR A 665 25.99 -4.99 24.15
CA THR A 665 27.44 -4.86 24.36
C THR A 665 28.10 -6.16 24.86
N GLN A 666 27.32 -7.03 25.50
CA GLN A 666 27.80 -8.30 26.07
C GLN A 666 27.60 -9.49 25.12
N PHE A 667 26.73 -9.35 24.12
CA PHE A 667 26.37 -10.41 23.18
C PHE A 667 27.16 -10.26 21.86
N ALA A 668 28.39 -10.77 21.81
CA ALA A 668 29.16 -10.94 20.59
C ALA A 668 29.28 -12.44 20.26
N VAL A 669 28.26 -13.01 19.62
CA VAL A 669 28.27 -14.44 19.23
C VAL A 669 28.66 -14.56 17.76
N ALA A 670 29.81 -15.18 17.49
CA ALA A 670 30.19 -15.72 16.18
C ALA A 670 29.82 -14.79 14.99
N THR A 671 30.46 -13.61 14.94
CA THR A 671 30.34 -12.56 13.90
C THR A 671 29.00 -11.84 13.75
N MET A 672 28.08 -11.98 14.72
CA MET A 672 26.82 -11.23 14.76
C MET A 672 26.94 -10.05 15.72
N TYR A 673 26.59 -8.86 15.24
CA TYR A 673 26.66 -7.64 16.03
C TYR A 673 25.34 -6.88 15.92
N LEU A 674 24.72 -6.66 17.08
CA LEU A 674 23.60 -5.73 17.23
C LEU A 674 24.16 -4.40 17.71
N TRP A 675 23.69 -3.31 17.11
CA TRP A 675 24.12 -1.98 17.52
C TRP A 675 23.39 -1.53 18.79
N ALA A 676 24.15 -1.18 19.83
CA ALA A 676 23.62 -0.69 21.10
C ALA A 676 22.80 0.61 20.96
N GLY A 677 23.08 1.38 19.91
CA GLY A 677 22.36 2.62 19.60
C GLY A 677 20.86 2.43 19.42
N PHE A 678 20.37 1.27 18.95
CA PHE A 678 18.93 1.00 18.87
C PHE A 678 18.21 1.13 20.22
N GLY A 679 18.87 0.66 21.30
CA GLY A 679 18.35 0.77 22.65
C GLY A 679 18.42 2.21 23.19
N GLN A 680 19.52 2.91 22.90
CA GLN A 680 19.70 4.32 23.28
C GLN A 680 18.71 5.24 22.56
N GLU A 681 18.42 4.99 21.29
CA GLU A 681 17.40 5.70 20.50
C GLU A 681 16.00 5.56 21.12
N LEU A 682 15.62 4.32 21.48
CA LEU A 682 14.36 4.05 22.16
C LEU A 682 14.31 4.74 23.53
N ALA A 683 15.41 4.73 24.28
CA ALA A 683 15.53 5.41 25.55
C ALA A 683 15.35 6.93 25.41
N TRP A 684 16.03 7.55 24.44
CA TRP A 684 15.94 8.97 24.15
C TRP A 684 14.51 9.41 23.82
N ILE A 685 13.88 8.75 22.86
CA ILE A 685 12.49 9.02 22.44
C ILE A 685 11.53 8.92 23.63
N SER A 686 11.73 7.89 24.45
CA SER A 686 10.86 7.61 25.59
C SER A 686 11.03 8.63 26.72
N LEU A 687 12.27 9.04 27.04
CA LEU A 687 12.53 10.09 28.02
C LEU A 687 11.97 11.45 27.57
N VAL A 688 12.16 11.82 26.30
CA VAL A 688 11.57 13.06 25.76
C VAL A 688 10.02 13.00 25.80
N MET A 689 9.42 11.84 25.55
CA MET A 689 7.97 11.65 25.69
C MET A 689 7.48 11.74 27.15
N ALA A 690 8.29 11.25 28.12
CA ALA A 690 8.01 11.40 29.55
C ALA A 690 8.01 12.88 29.96
N ILE A 691 9.03 13.63 29.51
CA ILE A 691 9.12 15.09 29.69
C ILE A 691 7.90 15.76 29.06
N ALA A 692 7.54 15.41 27.82
CA ALA A 692 6.39 15.98 27.13
C ALA A 692 5.07 15.77 27.89
N CYS A 693 4.87 14.58 28.47
CA CYS A 693 3.74 14.28 29.34
C CYS A 693 3.78 15.10 30.64
N GLY A 694 4.97 15.32 31.22
CA GLY A 694 5.15 16.18 32.39
C GLY A 694 4.83 17.66 32.14
N PHE A 695 5.13 18.14 30.93
CA PHE A 695 4.80 19.49 30.45
C PHE A 695 3.33 19.67 30.04
N ALA A 696 2.58 18.58 29.84
CA ALA A 696 1.18 18.67 29.44
C ALA A 696 0.34 19.43 30.48
N GLY A 697 -0.46 20.40 30.04
CA GLY A 697 -1.31 21.20 30.94
C GLY A 697 -0.57 22.21 31.84
N THR A 698 0.76 22.34 31.74
CA THR A 698 1.53 23.34 32.50
C THR A 698 1.03 24.77 32.24
N ARG A 699 0.73 25.12 30.99
CA ARG A 699 0.28 26.48 30.63
C ARG A 699 -1.05 26.87 31.29
N SER A 700 -2.02 25.95 31.36
CA SER A 700 -3.30 26.22 32.04
C SER A 700 -3.09 26.33 33.55
N TRP A 701 -2.24 25.46 34.12
CA TRP A 701 -1.92 25.45 35.55
C TRP A 701 -1.15 26.71 36.01
N LEU A 702 -0.23 27.21 35.17
CA LEU A 702 0.48 28.46 35.43
C LEU A 702 -0.45 29.66 35.35
N ARG A 703 -1.36 29.71 34.37
CA ARG A 703 -2.35 30.79 34.23
C ARG A 703 -3.30 30.90 35.43
N SER A 704 -3.60 29.79 36.10
CA SER A 704 -4.45 29.78 37.30
C SER A 704 -3.68 30.00 38.60
N SER A 705 -2.35 30.18 38.55
CA SER A 705 -1.50 30.39 39.72
C SER A 705 -0.93 31.81 39.71
N SER A 706 -0.71 32.41 40.88
CA SER A 706 0.09 33.63 40.98
C SER A 706 1.56 33.35 40.59
N PHE A 707 2.28 34.40 40.18
CA PHE A 707 3.71 34.31 39.93
C PHE A 707 4.43 33.87 41.22
N GLY A 708 5.34 32.89 41.11
CA GLY A 708 6.00 32.27 42.26
C GLY A 708 6.83 31.05 41.87
N ILE A 709 7.13 30.18 42.85
CA ILE A 709 8.02 29.00 42.70
C ILE A 709 7.61 28.09 41.53
N LYS A 710 6.30 27.98 41.26
CA LYS A 710 5.76 27.19 40.14
C LYS A 710 6.18 27.73 38.76
N HIS A 711 6.23 29.05 38.61
CA HIS A 711 6.68 29.70 37.38
C HIS A 711 8.21 29.61 37.25
N LEU A 712 8.92 29.83 38.36
CA LEU A 712 10.38 29.73 38.41
C LEU A 712 10.85 28.30 38.06
N SER A 713 10.24 27.26 38.65
CA SER A 713 10.60 25.87 38.38
C SER A 713 10.42 25.47 36.91
N VAL A 714 9.28 25.81 36.29
CA VAL A 714 9.07 25.56 34.86
C VAL A 714 10.05 26.37 33.99
N GLY A 715 10.36 27.60 34.39
CA GLY A 715 11.36 28.45 33.73
C GLY A 715 12.78 27.87 33.80
N VAL A 716 13.22 27.42 34.98
CA VAL A 716 14.52 26.80 35.20
C VAL A 716 14.65 25.49 34.42
N VAL A 717 13.63 24.62 34.45
CA VAL A 717 13.62 23.39 33.66
C VAL A 717 13.69 23.70 32.16
N GLY A 718 12.93 24.69 31.69
CA GLY A 718 12.97 25.13 30.29
C GLY A 718 14.34 25.68 29.89
N ALA A 719 14.94 26.52 30.74
CA ALA A 719 16.27 27.08 30.52
C ALA A 719 17.35 25.99 30.51
N ALA A 720 17.31 25.03 31.43
CA ALA A 720 18.25 23.91 31.49
C ALA A 720 18.21 23.05 30.21
N LEU A 721 17.01 22.75 29.69
CA LEU A 721 16.87 22.04 28.41
C LEU A 721 17.41 22.85 27.23
N CYS A 722 17.18 24.17 27.20
CA CYS A 722 17.74 25.04 26.17
C CYS A 722 19.27 25.13 26.24
N CYS A 723 19.84 25.26 27.44
CA CYS A 723 21.29 25.28 27.65
C CYS A 723 21.92 23.95 27.24
N GLY A 724 21.33 22.82 27.62
CA GLY A 724 21.78 21.50 27.17
C GLY A 724 21.73 21.37 25.65
N LEU A 725 20.64 21.81 25.01
CA LEU A 725 20.51 21.80 23.56
C LEU A 725 21.63 22.62 22.89
N ILE A 726 21.90 23.83 23.40
CA ILE A 726 22.98 24.68 22.88
C ILE A 726 24.33 23.98 23.06
N ALA A 727 24.59 23.38 24.23
CA ALA A 727 25.83 22.67 24.52
C ALA A 727 26.07 21.51 23.55
N THR A 728 25.09 20.62 23.35
CA THR A 728 25.24 19.48 22.44
C THR A 728 25.36 19.92 20.98
N VAL A 729 24.60 20.92 20.53
CA VAL A 729 24.77 21.47 19.17
C VAL A 729 26.16 22.09 19.01
N THR A 730 26.67 22.78 20.03
CA THR A 730 28.01 23.39 20.02
C THR A 730 29.09 22.32 19.92
N HIS A 731 29.04 21.30 20.77
CA HIS A 731 29.95 20.16 20.71
C HIS A 731 29.94 19.53 19.32
N PHE A 732 28.74 19.26 18.82
CA PHE A 732 28.57 18.60 17.53
C PHE A 732 29.12 19.43 16.36
N VAL A 733 28.95 20.76 16.38
CA VAL A 733 29.56 21.65 15.37
C VAL A 733 31.09 21.60 15.46
N LEU A 734 31.65 21.71 16.67
CA LEU A 734 33.10 21.71 16.92
C LEU A 734 33.76 20.38 16.51
N ALA A 735 33.10 19.26 16.79
CA ALA A 735 33.60 17.92 16.49
C ALA A 735 33.12 17.39 15.12
N SER A 736 32.34 18.15 14.35
CA SER A 736 31.68 17.66 13.13
C SER A 736 32.63 17.11 12.06
N SER A 737 33.84 17.62 11.95
CA SER A 737 34.87 17.11 11.04
C SER A 737 35.49 15.80 11.50
N GLN A 738 35.54 15.55 12.81
CA GLN A 738 36.10 14.33 13.40
C GLN A 738 35.06 13.20 13.44
N ILE A 739 33.79 13.53 13.71
CA ILE A 739 32.69 12.57 13.82
C ILE A 739 32.20 12.10 12.44
N ARG A 740 32.24 12.97 11.42
CA ARG A 740 31.75 12.66 10.07
C ARG A 740 32.73 11.75 9.33
N GLN A 741 32.29 10.53 9.04
CA GLN A 741 33.04 9.53 8.28
C GLN A 741 32.58 9.43 6.82
N LEU A 742 31.54 10.19 6.45
CA LEU A 742 31.00 10.24 5.10
C LEU A 742 31.80 11.18 4.20
N HIS A 743 32.01 10.75 2.96
CA HIS A 743 32.59 11.56 1.89
C HIS A 743 31.85 11.35 0.56
N PRO A 744 31.89 12.33 -0.35
CA PRO A 744 31.36 12.13 -1.71
C PRO A 744 32.20 11.12 -2.49
N GLN A 745 31.54 10.17 -3.17
CA GLN A 745 32.21 9.26 -4.12
C GLN A 745 32.36 9.97 -5.48
N THR A 746 33.60 10.30 -5.87
CA THR A 746 33.90 11.13 -7.06
C THR A 746 34.61 10.40 -8.20
N ALA A 747 35.29 9.27 -7.95
CA ALA A 747 36.04 8.50 -8.96
C ALA A 747 35.52 7.06 -9.13
N THR A 748 35.62 6.53 -10.36
CA THR A 748 35.37 5.12 -10.66
C THR A 748 36.54 4.27 -10.15
N LEU A 749 36.26 3.32 -9.26
CA LEU A 749 37.28 2.43 -8.69
C LEU A 749 37.85 1.39 -9.69
N LEU A 750 37.26 1.28 -10.88
CA LEU A 750 37.71 0.37 -11.93
C LEU A 750 37.93 1.08 -13.28
N PRO A 751 38.93 0.66 -14.07
CA PRO A 751 39.08 1.07 -15.45
C PRO A 751 37.96 0.49 -16.33
N ALA A 752 37.78 1.06 -17.53
CA ALA A 752 36.73 0.64 -18.46
C ALA A 752 36.75 -0.86 -18.78
N ILE A 753 37.94 -1.47 -18.87
CA ILE A 753 38.09 -2.90 -19.14
C ILE A 753 37.56 -3.77 -17.99
N GLY A 754 37.76 -3.34 -16.73
CA GLY A 754 37.21 -4.04 -15.57
C GLY A 754 35.69 -3.94 -15.51
N ILE A 755 35.13 -2.80 -15.92
CA ILE A 755 33.67 -2.61 -16.01
C ILE A 755 33.08 -3.51 -17.11
N GLU A 756 33.75 -3.64 -18.26
CA GLU A 756 33.31 -4.51 -19.37
C GLU A 756 33.37 -6.00 -18.97
N ASP A 757 34.46 -6.42 -18.33
CA ASP A 757 34.61 -7.78 -17.80
C ASP A 757 33.55 -8.11 -16.75
N GLN A 758 33.26 -7.18 -15.83
CA GLN A 758 32.20 -7.34 -14.83
C GLN A 758 30.81 -7.40 -15.47
N ARG A 759 30.52 -6.62 -16.52
CA ARG A 759 29.27 -6.73 -17.29
C ARG A 759 29.12 -8.10 -17.94
N ALA A 760 30.21 -8.72 -18.32
CA ALA A 760 30.22 -10.06 -18.85
C ALA A 760 30.22 -11.14 -17.74
N GLY A 761 30.19 -10.77 -16.46
CA GLY A 761 30.08 -11.68 -15.31
C GLY A 761 31.39 -12.07 -14.64
N ALA A 762 32.52 -11.45 -14.98
CA ALA A 762 33.80 -11.67 -14.31
C ALA A 762 33.91 -10.87 -13.00
N LYS A 763 34.88 -11.24 -12.16
CA LYS A 763 35.13 -10.59 -10.87
C LYS A 763 36.48 -9.90 -10.84
N VAL A 764 36.61 -8.94 -9.92
CA VAL A 764 37.87 -8.22 -9.68
C VAL A 764 38.35 -8.48 -8.27
N LEU A 765 39.61 -8.86 -8.12
CA LEU A 765 40.24 -9.09 -6.82
C LEU A 765 41.01 -7.84 -6.40
N SER A 766 40.59 -7.21 -5.30
CA SER A 766 41.37 -6.16 -4.64
C SER A 766 42.30 -6.77 -3.62
N LEU A 767 43.57 -6.38 -3.68
CA LEU A 767 44.61 -6.78 -2.73
C LEU A 767 45.16 -5.53 -2.06
N GLU A 768 44.72 -5.29 -0.83
CA GLU A 768 45.16 -4.15 -0.04
C GLU A 768 46.26 -4.59 0.94
N PRO A 769 47.50 -4.06 0.80
CA PRO A 769 48.56 -4.34 1.75
C PRO A 769 48.27 -3.58 3.06
N THR A 770 48.30 -4.31 4.17
CA THR A 770 48.15 -3.79 5.52
C THR A 770 49.35 -4.19 6.38
N PRO A 771 49.56 -3.56 7.56
CA PRO A 771 50.60 -3.98 8.49
C PRO A 771 50.43 -5.41 9.02
N ALA A 772 49.21 -5.95 8.97
CA ALA A 772 48.88 -7.30 9.44
C ALA A 772 48.94 -8.38 8.33
N GLY A 773 49.18 -8.00 7.07
CA GLY A 773 49.16 -8.91 5.92
C GLY A 773 48.46 -8.29 4.71
N ILE A 774 47.97 -9.13 3.79
CA ILE A 774 47.22 -8.68 2.61
C ILE A 774 45.73 -8.93 2.84
N GLU A 775 44.92 -7.88 2.80
CA GLU A 775 43.47 -7.99 2.79
C GLU A 775 43.00 -8.21 1.35
N ALA A 776 42.25 -9.29 1.14
CA ALA A 776 41.77 -9.71 -0.17
C ALA A 776 40.25 -9.59 -0.25
N GLU A 777 39.77 -8.77 -1.17
CA GLU A 777 38.33 -8.56 -1.39
C GLU A 777 37.95 -8.84 -2.84
N LEU A 778 36.78 -9.47 -3.01
CA LEU A 778 36.28 -9.84 -4.34
C LEU A 778 35.10 -8.95 -4.72
N TRP A 779 35.28 -8.16 -5.76
CA TRP A 779 34.33 -7.13 -6.21
C TRP A 779 33.53 -7.58 -7.44
N ARG A 780 32.22 -7.28 -7.40
CA ARG A 780 31.25 -7.52 -8.47
C ARG A 780 30.46 -6.23 -8.74
N GLY A 781 31.17 -5.21 -9.20
CA GLY A 781 30.68 -3.84 -9.34
C GLY A 781 31.77 -2.85 -8.96
N TYR A 782 31.35 -1.67 -8.48
CA TYR A 782 32.24 -0.56 -8.15
C TYR A 782 32.94 -0.71 -6.78
N GLY A 783 33.34 -1.93 -6.40
CA GLY A 783 33.85 -2.25 -5.07
C GLY A 783 32.90 -3.17 -4.29
N ILE A 784 32.96 -3.09 -2.96
CA ILE A 784 31.93 -3.65 -2.08
C ILE A 784 30.70 -2.75 -2.13
N GLU A 785 29.58 -3.32 -2.54
CA GLU A 785 28.32 -2.59 -2.65
C GLU A 785 27.35 -2.89 -1.49
N LEU A 786 26.36 -2.03 -1.28
CA LEU A 786 25.35 -2.15 -0.22
C LEU A 786 24.60 -3.49 -0.24
N THR A 787 24.47 -4.10 -1.42
CA THR A 787 23.79 -5.38 -1.61
C THR A 787 24.67 -6.59 -1.29
N ASP A 788 25.97 -6.41 -1.11
CA ASP A 788 26.91 -7.51 -0.87
C ASP A 788 26.93 -7.93 0.61
N ARG A 789 26.77 -6.94 1.49
CA ARG A 789 26.77 -7.08 2.94
C ARG A 789 25.33 -7.30 3.44
N THR A 790 24.81 -8.50 3.23
CA THR A 790 23.44 -8.86 3.65
C THR A 790 23.37 -9.36 5.09
N MET A 791 22.22 -9.17 5.73
CA MET A 791 21.90 -9.80 7.03
C MET A 791 22.01 -11.33 6.98
N VAL A 792 21.69 -11.95 5.83
CA VAL A 792 21.83 -13.40 5.66
C VAL A 792 23.29 -13.82 5.70
N ALA A 793 24.20 -13.05 5.07
CA ALA A 793 25.64 -13.34 5.15
C ALA A 793 26.19 -13.24 6.58
N GLN A 794 25.74 -12.24 7.35
CA GLN A 794 26.14 -12.09 8.76
C GLN A 794 25.64 -13.27 9.63
N ALA A 795 24.42 -13.76 9.37
CA ALA A 795 23.80 -14.81 10.17
C ALA A 795 24.26 -16.23 9.82
N ARG A 796 24.76 -16.45 8.60
CA ARG A 796 25.20 -17.78 8.15
C ARG A 796 26.55 -18.12 8.75
N PRO A 797 26.79 -19.40 9.13
CA PRO A 797 28.14 -19.87 9.36
C PRO A 797 28.96 -19.61 8.08
N ALA A 798 30.16 -19.05 8.23
CA ALA A 798 31.04 -18.84 7.10
C ALA A 798 31.31 -20.20 6.42
N ASP A 799 30.93 -20.33 5.15
CA ASP A 799 31.46 -21.41 4.32
C ASP A 799 32.93 -21.07 4.05
N SER A 800 33.79 -21.69 4.85
CA SER A 800 35.21 -21.34 4.90
C SER A 800 35.93 -21.84 3.67
N GLN A 801 35.47 -22.92 3.01
CA GLN A 801 36.24 -23.57 1.93
C GLN A 801 36.62 -22.62 0.78
N ALA A 802 35.68 -21.82 0.28
CA ALA A 802 35.96 -20.85 -0.78
C ALA A 802 36.87 -19.71 -0.30
N ARG A 803 36.67 -19.25 0.94
CA ARG A 803 37.46 -18.17 1.54
C ARG A 803 38.89 -18.63 1.85
N ASP A 804 39.02 -19.82 2.41
CA ASP A 804 40.28 -20.47 2.76
C ASP A 804 41.07 -20.77 1.48
N HIS A 805 40.39 -21.21 0.41
CA HIS A 805 40.99 -21.38 -0.92
C HIS A 805 41.51 -20.04 -1.47
N LEU A 806 40.70 -18.98 -1.49
CA LEU A 806 41.13 -17.65 -1.93
C LEU A 806 42.28 -17.11 -1.07
N GLY A 807 42.23 -17.29 0.24
CA GLY A 807 43.29 -16.90 1.17
C GLY A 807 44.59 -17.65 0.90
N GLN A 808 44.52 -18.95 0.61
CA GLN A 808 45.66 -19.75 0.19
C GLN A 808 46.20 -19.28 -1.17
N THR A 809 45.33 -18.92 -2.13
CA THR A 809 45.73 -18.34 -3.41
C THR A 809 46.47 -17.02 -3.22
N VAL A 810 46.01 -16.15 -2.32
CA VAL A 810 46.67 -14.88 -1.98
C VAL A 810 48.03 -15.13 -1.31
N ALA A 811 48.12 -16.11 -0.40
CA ALA A 811 49.41 -16.51 0.16
C ALA A 811 50.37 -17.07 -0.91
N ASN A 812 49.84 -17.82 -1.88
CA ASN A 812 50.59 -18.38 -3.00
C ASN A 812 51.08 -17.29 -3.98
N ILE A 813 50.43 -16.12 -4.05
CA ILE A 813 50.95 -14.95 -4.80
C ILE A 813 52.31 -14.54 -4.24
N MET A 814 52.41 -14.39 -2.92
CA MET A 814 53.67 -14.03 -2.26
C MET A 814 54.74 -15.12 -2.44
N GLY A 815 54.31 -16.38 -2.46
CA GLY A 815 55.15 -17.54 -2.79
C GLY A 815 55.53 -17.69 -4.27
N ARG A 816 54.98 -16.86 -5.17
CA ARG A 816 55.19 -16.93 -6.63
C ARG A 816 54.86 -18.31 -7.23
N SER A 817 53.80 -18.95 -6.74
CA SER A 817 53.38 -20.27 -7.23
C SER A 817 52.85 -20.20 -8.66
N ALA A 818 53.10 -21.25 -9.45
CA ALA A 818 52.53 -21.39 -10.80
C ALA A 818 51.01 -21.66 -10.81
N SER A 819 50.42 -22.11 -9.68
CA SER A 819 48.99 -22.44 -9.59
C SER A 819 48.07 -21.20 -9.52
N VAL A 820 48.62 -20.03 -9.20
CA VAL A 820 47.85 -18.83 -8.87
C VAL A 820 46.87 -18.44 -9.99
N ALA A 821 47.30 -18.41 -11.24
CA ALA A 821 46.42 -18.01 -12.35
C ALA A 821 45.22 -18.95 -12.51
N MET A 822 45.42 -20.27 -12.33
CA MET A 822 44.35 -21.27 -12.39
C MET A 822 43.41 -21.15 -11.19
N ASP A 823 43.95 -20.93 -9.99
CA ASP A 823 43.16 -20.74 -8.77
C ASP A 823 42.29 -19.47 -8.87
N LEU A 824 42.84 -18.36 -9.36
CA LEU A 824 42.11 -17.11 -9.60
C LEU A 824 40.99 -17.29 -10.66
N GLN A 825 41.26 -18.06 -11.70
CA GLN A 825 40.27 -18.42 -12.71
C GLN A 825 39.14 -19.29 -12.16
N ALA A 826 39.42 -20.21 -11.25
CA ALA A 826 38.39 -20.98 -10.55
C ALA A 826 37.45 -20.06 -9.76
N HIS A 827 37.96 -18.97 -9.20
CA HIS A 827 37.14 -17.90 -8.61
C HIS A 827 36.47 -16.98 -9.64
N GLY A 828 36.67 -17.17 -10.95
CA GLY A 828 36.11 -16.31 -12.00
C GLY A 828 36.70 -14.89 -12.01
N ILE A 829 37.93 -14.72 -11.51
CA ILE A 829 38.64 -13.45 -11.45
C ILE A 829 39.33 -13.19 -12.79
N SER A 830 39.06 -12.03 -13.41
CA SER A 830 39.75 -11.60 -14.63
C SER A 830 40.75 -10.48 -14.41
N LEU A 831 40.58 -9.71 -13.33
CA LEU A 831 41.39 -8.54 -13.02
C LEU A 831 41.78 -8.53 -11.54
N ILE A 832 43.00 -8.10 -11.25
CA ILE A 832 43.51 -7.83 -9.91
C ILE A 832 43.78 -6.33 -9.81
N VAL A 833 43.37 -5.71 -8.72
CA VAL A 833 43.69 -4.32 -8.39
C VAL A 833 44.50 -4.26 -7.11
N VAL A 834 45.59 -3.51 -7.13
CA VAL A 834 46.37 -3.16 -5.93
C VAL A 834 46.22 -1.66 -5.72
N PRO A 835 45.46 -1.22 -4.70
CA PRO A 835 45.27 0.19 -4.43
C PRO A 835 46.60 0.94 -4.22
N VAL A 836 46.57 2.26 -4.44
CA VAL A 836 47.71 3.11 -4.08
C VAL A 836 47.82 3.14 -2.55
N SER A 837 48.98 2.76 -2.02
CA SER A 837 49.27 2.76 -0.59
C SER A 837 50.74 3.15 -0.38
N GLU A 838 51.00 3.85 0.74
CA GLU A 838 52.36 4.18 1.19
C GLU A 838 53.03 3.01 1.94
N ASP A 839 52.33 1.89 2.13
CA ASP A 839 52.85 0.71 2.82
C ASP A 839 53.99 0.05 2.02
N PHE A 840 55.12 -0.24 2.68
CA PHE A 840 56.26 -0.94 2.08
C PHE A 840 55.88 -2.33 1.54
N ASN A 841 54.90 -2.99 2.15
CA ASN A 841 54.39 -4.30 1.70
C ASN A 841 53.80 -4.24 0.28
N ARG A 842 53.40 -3.06 -0.19
CA ARG A 842 52.91 -2.86 -1.55
C ARG A 842 53.97 -3.19 -2.60
N VAL A 843 55.22 -2.78 -2.37
CA VAL A 843 56.31 -2.99 -3.36
C VAL A 843 56.58 -4.48 -3.53
N GLU A 844 56.58 -5.23 -2.43
CA GLU A 844 56.76 -6.68 -2.45
C GLU A 844 55.61 -7.38 -3.19
N LEU A 845 54.36 -7.01 -2.90
CA LEU A 845 53.17 -7.54 -3.57
C LEU A 845 53.19 -7.28 -5.09
N VAL A 846 53.51 -6.05 -5.50
CA VAL A 846 53.64 -5.68 -6.92
C VAL A 846 54.74 -6.50 -7.60
N GLY A 847 55.88 -6.68 -6.93
CA GLY A 847 56.98 -7.51 -7.43
C GLY A 847 56.61 -8.99 -7.54
N ALA A 848 55.81 -9.51 -6.61
CA ALA A 848 55.30 -10.88 -6.65
C ALA A 848 54.33 -11.09 -7.82
N LEU A 849 53.38 -10.17 -8.04
CA LEU A 849 52.42 -10.25 -9.15
C LEU A 849 53.11 -10.23 -10.52
N ASN A 850 54.13 -9.38 -10.70
CA ASN A 850 54.89 -9.30 -11.95
C ASN A 850 55.73 -10.55 -12.25
N ALA A 851 55.97 -11.42 -11.26
CA ALA A 851 56.76 -12.64 -11.42
C ALA A 851 55.92 -13.88 -11.77
N ILE A 852 54.59 -13.79 -11.72
CA ILE A 852 53.68 -14.93 -11.93
C ILE A 852 53.34 -15.07 -13.42
N THR A 853 53.44 -16.29 -13.94
CA THR A 853 53.02 -16.62 -15.32
C THR A 853 51.51 -16.48 -15.49
N ASN A 854 51.06 -16.02 -16.66
CA ASN A 854 49.65 -15.77 -16.99
C ASN A 854 48.96 -14.67 -16.16
N ILE A 855 49.76 -13.78 -15.55
CA ILE A 855 49.29 -12.52 -14.97
C ILE A 855 50.06 -11.38 -15.64
N SER A 856 49.37 -10.49 -16.35
CA SER A 856 49.97 -9.41 -17.12
C SER A 856 49.57 -8.03 -16.59
N TYR A 857 50.53 -7.13 -16.42
CA TYR A 857 50.26 -5.75 -16.00
C TYR A 857 49.51 -5.00 -17.10
N VAL A 858 48.45 -4.28 -16.74
CA VAL A 858 47.59 -3.54 -17.69
C VAL A 858 47.93 -2.06 -17.68
N SER A 859 47.71 -1.39 -16.54
CA SER A 859 47.87 0.06 -16.41
C SER A 859 47.78 0.51 -14.96
N GLY A 860 48.31 1.69 -14.65
CA GLY A 860 48.05 2.41 -13.41
C GLY A 860 46.90 3.42 -13.57
N HIS A 861 46.07 3.54 -12.55
CA HIS A 861 44.95 4.51 -12.46
C HIS A 861 45.00 5.25 -11.11
N GLU A 862 44.18 6.28 -10.94
CA GLU A 862 44.04 6.99 -9.64
C GLU A 862 43.64 6.04 -8.50
N ALA A 863 42.91 4.96 -8.81
CA ALA A 863 42.48 3.96 -7.83
C ALA A 863 43.55 2.91 -7.49
N GLY A 864 44.61 2.76 -8.29
CA GLY A 864 45.61 1.69 -8.09
C GLY A 864 46.22 1.16 -9.39
N ASP A 865 47.05 0.13 -9.25
CA ASP A 865 47.65 -0.62 -10.36
C ASP A 865 46.79 -1.85 -10.69
N PHE A 866 46.73 -2.24 -11.97
CA PHE A 866 45.88 -3.34 -12.45
C PHE A 866 46.65 -4.43 -13.18
N TRP A 867 46.30 -5.69 -12.91
CA TRP A 867 46.79 -6.88 -13.61
C TRP A 867 45.65 -7.70 -14.17
N ARG A 868 45.85 -8.28 -15.35
CA ARG A 868 44.91 -9.19 -16.02
C ARG A 868 45.32 -10.64 -15.79
N VAL A 869 44.35 -11.49 -15.52
CA VAL A 869 44.53 -12.94 -15.43
C VAL A 869 44.23 -13.56 -16.80
N GLU A 870 45.22 -14.21 -17.41
CA GLU A 870 45.11 -14.85 -18.73
C GLU A 870 44.73 -16.33 -18.60
N PRO A 871 43.82 -16.87 -19.45
CA PRO A 871 43.33 -18.24 -19.36
C PRO A 871 44.46 -19.28 -19.41
N ALA A 872 44.43 -20.26 -18.50
CA ALA A 872 45.53 -21.21 -18.33
C ALA A 872 45.46 -22.42 -19.27
N GLU A 873 44.27 -22.92 -19.62
CA GLU A 873 44.06 -24.14 -20.42
C GLU A 873 42.73 -24.14 -21.21
N ASP A 874 42.68 -24.77 -22.39
CA ASP A 874 41.47 -24.91 -23.23
C ASP A 874 40.48 -26.01 -22.76
N GLU A 875 40.88 -26.88 -21.82
CA GLU A 875 40.06 -28.01 -21.34
C GLU A 875 38.99 -27.60 -20.30
N ILE A 876 39.17 -26.46 -19.64
CA ILE A 876 38.26 -25.94 -18.61
C ILE A 876 37.49 -24.74 -19.16
N ILE A 877 36.16 -24.80 -19.10
CA ILE A 877 35.29 -23.69 -19.49
C ILE A 877 34.81 -22.99 -18.23
N ILE A 878 35.18 -21.72 -18.08
CA ILE A 878 34.71 -20.87 -16.98
C ILE A 878 33.34 -20.32 -17.38
N ALA A 879 32.28 -20.92 -16.86
CA ALA A 879 30.91 -20.44 -17.06
C ALA A 879 30.61 -19.24 -16.15
N ARG A 880 29.75 -18.36 -16.65
CA ARG A 880 29.29 -17.17 -15.92
C ARG A 880 27.79 -17.22 -15.76
N ALA A 881 27.32 -17.12 -14.51
CA ALA A 881 25.90 -17.21 -14.20
C ALA A 881 25.09 -16.15 -14.95
N GLY A 882 23.95 -16.55 -15.53
CA GLY A 882 23.03 -15.65 -16.24
C GLY A 882 23.52 -15.15 -17.60
N HIS A 883 24.71 -15.57 -18.05
CA HIS A 883 25.27 -15.20 -19.33
C HIS A 883 25.36 -16.41 -20.25
N ALA A 884 24.92 -16.23 -21.49
CA ALA A 884 25.08 -17.23 -22.52
C ALA A 884 26.51 -17.21 -23.05
N GLN A 885 27.13 -18.38 -23.16
CA GLN A 885 28.46 -18.55 -23.72
C GLN A 885 28.42 -19.54 -24.88
N HIS A 886 28.96 -19.14 -26.03
CA HIS A 886 29.10 -20.07 -27.15
C HIS A 886 30.28 -21.00 -26.90
N VAL A 887 30.07 -22.30 -27.09
CA VAL A 887 31.07 -23.34 -26.84
C VAL A 887 31.30 -24.16 -28.10
N ASN A 888 32.56 -24.20 -28.56
CA ASN A 888 33.00 -24.98 -29.71
C ASN A 888 33.12 -26.47 -29.36
N PRO A 889 32.91 -27.43 -30.29
CA PRO A 889 33.03 -28.86 -30.00
C PRO A 889 34.46 -29.26 -29.59
N SER A 890 34.59 -30.27 -28.72
CA SER A 890 35.86 -30.90 -28.33
C SER A 890 35.79 -32.43 -28.51
N SER A 891 36.95 -33.06 -28.74
CA SER A 891 37.11 -34.52 -28.81
C SER A 891 37.07 -35.22 -27.44
N THR A 892 37.22 -34.46 -26.36
CA THR A 892 37.21 -34.93 -24.97
C THR A 892 36.08 -34.28 -24.19
N ASP A 893 35.64 -34.95 -23.12
CA ASP A 893 34.75 -34.35 -22.13
C ASP A 893 35.44 -33.13 -21.51
N ARG A 894 34.71 -32.03 -21.39
CA ARG A 894 35.24 -30.80 -20.76
C ARG A 894 34.50 -30.50 -19.48
N ILE A 895 35.23 -29.85 -18.58
CA ILE A 895 34.71 -29.46 -17.28
C ILE A 895 34.28 -28.01 -17.37
N VAL A 896 33.00 -27.75 -17.13
CA VAL A 896 32.45 -26.41 -16.99
C VAL A 896 32.50 -26.03 -15.53
N VAL A 897 33.38 -25.08 -15.19
CA VAL A 897 33.57 -24.59 -13.83
C VAL A 897 32.78 -23.31 -13.65
N LEU A 898 31.95 -23.26 -12.61
CA LEU A 898 31.27 -22.04 -12.21
C LEU A 898 31.99 -21.50 -10.97
N GLY A 899 32.52 -20.28 -11.05
CA GLY A 899 33.15 -19.58 -9.93
C GLY A 899 32.14 -19.12 -8.86
N GLU A 900 31.14 -19.93 -8.56
CA GLU A 900 30.12 -19.69 -7.56
C GLU A 900 30.14 -20.86 -6.57
N ARG A 901 29.84 -20.58 -5.30
CA ARG A 901 29.70 -21.63 -4.29
C ARG A 901 28.67 -22.67 -4.73
N PHE A 902 28.95 -23.93 -4.39
CA PHE A 902 28.07 -25.04 -4.69
C PHE A 902 26.64 -24.81 -4.17
N SER A 903 25.64 -25.14 -5.01
CA SER A 903 24.24 -25.17 -4.61
C SER A 903 23.47 -26.16 -5.48
N PRO A 904 22.56 -26.98 -4.91
CA PRO A 904 21.74 -27.91 -5.68
C PRO A 904 20.73 -27.22 -6.62
N HIS A 905 20.63 -25.88 -6.58
CA HIS A 905 19.71 -25.09 -7.41
C HIS A 905 20.38 -24.46 -8.63
N TRP A 906 21.66 -24.76 -8.87
CA TRP A 906 22.34 -24.40 -10.11
C TRP A 906 22.03 -25.41 -11.20
N HIS A 907 21.58 -24.90 -12.34
CA HIS A 907 21.27 -25.69 -13.53
C HIS A 907 22.05 -25.15 -14.71
N ALA A 908 22.69 -26.04 -15.48
CA ALA A 908 23.34 -25.69 -16.72
C ALA A 908 22.65 -26.42 -17.89
N SER A 909 22.49 -25.74 -19.01
CA SER A 909 21.93 -26.33 -20.22
C SER A 909 22.69 -25.91 -21.47
N ILE A 910 22.79 -26.82 -22.44
CA ILE A 910 23.37 -26.60 -23.77
C ILE A 910 22.25 -26.74 -24.80
N ASN A 911 21.95 -25.66 -25.51
CA ASN A 911 20.81 -25.57 -26.44
C ASN A 911 19.48 -26.04 -25.80
N GLY A 912 19.30 -25.80 -24.49
CA GLY A 912 18.13 -26.21 -23.71
C GLY A 912 18.18 -27.63 -23.13
N THR A 913 19.23 -28.41 -23.40
CA THR A 913 19.42 -29.75 -22.83
C THR A 913 20.24 -29.66 -21.54
N GLU A 914 19.70 -30.13 -20.43
CA GLU A 914 20.35 -30.02 -19.12
C GLU A 914 21.56 -30.95 -19.00
N ILE A 915 22.65 -30.45 -18.41
CA ILE A 915 23.87 -31.22 -18.16
C ILE A 915 24.05 -31.47 -16.66
N ALA A 916 24.67 -32.61 -16.31
CA ALA A 916 24.83 -33.03 -14.93
C ALA A 916 25.80 -32.13 -14.15
N GLY A 917 25.36 -31.66 -12.98
CA GLY A 917 26.14 -30.84 -12.07
C GLY A 917 26.64 -31.63 -10.86
N HIS A 918 27.87 -31.38 -10.44
CA HIS A 918 28.50 -31.97 -9.26
C HIS A 918 29.25 -30.92 -8.43
N LYS A 919 29.41 -31.18 -7.14
CA LYS A 919 30.27 -30.36 -6.25
C LYS A 919 31.73 -30.76 -6.48
N ARG A 920 32.60 -29.79 -6.77
CA ARG A 920 34.07 -29.96 -6.74
C ARG A 920 34.63 -28.95 -5.74
N ASP A 921 35.25 -29.45 -4.68
CA ASP A 921 35.76 -28.64 -3.56
C ASP A 921 34.68 -27.70 -2.99
N TRP A 922 34.72 -26.41 -3.29
CA TRP A 922 33.74 -25.41 -2.84
C TRP A 922 32.77 -24.95 -3.95
N GLN A 923 33.07 -25.25 -5.21
CA GLN A 923 32.43 -24.69 -6.39
C GLN A 923 31.48 -25.67 -7.10
N GLN A 924 30.57 -25.11 -7.90
CA GLN A 924 29.69 -25.89 -8.77
C GLN A 924 30.40 -26.20 -10.09
N VAL A 925 30.33 -27.46 -10.52
CA VAL A 925 30.93 -27.93 -11.78
C VAL A 925 29.91 -28.70 -12.59
N PHE A 926 29.98 -28.61 -13.91
CA PHE A 926 29.17 -29.41 -14.83
C PHE A 926 30.06 -30.18 -15.81
N ILE A 927 29.67 -31.41 -16.12
CA ILE A 927 30.38 -32.23 -17.10
C ILE A 927 29.72 -32.02 -18.45
N MET A 928 30.50 -31.51 -19.40
CA MET A 928 30.04 -31.35 -20.78
C MET A 928 30.57 -32.50 -21.64
N PRO A 929 29.68 -33.33 -22.21
CA PRO A 929 30.09 -34.46 -23.04
C PRO A 929 30.86 -34.04 -24.29
N ALA A 930 31.81 -34.87 -24.73
CA ALA A 930 32.52 -34.72 -25.99
C ALA A 930 31.55 -34.53 -27.17
N GLY A 931 31.91 -33.66 -28.12
CA GLY A 931 31.07 -33.30 -29.29
C GLY A 931 29.91 -32.32 -29.02
N SER A 932 29.63 -31.98 -27.76
CA SER A 932 28.64 -30.95 -27.42
C SER A 932 29.08 -29.57 -27.92
N HIS A 933 28.16 -28.83 -28.55
CA HIS A 933 28.40 -27.50 -29.10
C HIS A 933 27.13 -26.64 -29.03
N GLY A 934 27.30 -25.31 -29.05
CA GLY A 934 26.20 -24.35 -29.05
C GLY A 934 26.23 -23.42 -27.84
N GLU A 935 25.05 -22.99 -27.39
CA GLU A 935 24.90 -21.99 -26.35
C GLU A 935 24.78 -22.65 -24.97
N LEU A 936 25.81 -22.46 -24.14
CA LEU A 936 25.83 -22.86 -22.73
C LEU A 936 25.18 -21.75 -21.90
N THR A 937 24.19 -22.12 -21.09
CA THR A 937 23.51 -21.21 -20.16
C THR A 937 23.50 -21.82 -18.76
N VAL A 938 23.89 -21.02 -17.75
CA VAL A 938 23.85 -21.42 -16.34
C VAL A 938 22.89 -20.52 -15.59
N THR A 939 21.92 -21.12 -14.91
CA THR A 939 20.84 -20.40 -14.20
C THR A 939 20.67 -20.93 -12.77
N TYR A 940 20.25 -20.04 -11.88
CA TYR A 940 19.89 -20.38 -10.50
C TYR A 940 18.38 -20.34 -10.32
N ASN A 941 17.77 -21.40 -9.78
CA ASN A 941 16.33 -21.46 -9.60
C ASN A 941 15.90 -22.11 -8.27
N ASP A 942 15.53 -21.27 -7.28
CA ASP A 942 14.83 -21.71 -6.07
C ASP A 942 13.32 -21.45 -6.18
N ARG A 943 12.55 -22.53 -6.41
CA ARG A 943 11.08 -22.48 -6.60
C ARG A 943 10.32 -21.89 -5.41
N MET A 944 10.89 -21.89 -4.22
CA MET A 944 10.23 -21.40 -3.02
C MET A 944 10.61 -19.97 -2.65
N HIS A 945 11.75 -19.47 -3.14
CA HIS A 945 12.20 -18.11 -2.84
C HIS A 945 11.32 -17.05 -3.50
N ALA A 946 11.06 -17.17 -4.81
CA ALA A 946 10.30 -16.17 -5.55
C ALA A 946 8.89 -15.92 -4.97
N PRO A 947 8.07 -16.93 -4.60
CA PRO A 947 6.79 -16.70 -3.92
C PRO A 947 6.90 -15.93 -2.60
N LEU A 948 7.94 -16.19 -1.79
CA LEU A 948 8.18 -15.48 -0.53
C LEU A 948 8.58 -14.03 -0.77
N ALA A 949 9.46 -13.78 -1.74
CA ALA A 949 9.86 -12.43 -2.15
C ALA A 949 8.67 -11.62 -2.72
N ILE A 950 7.79 -12.25 -3.50
CA ILE A 950 6.53 -11.63 -3.96
C ILE A 950 5.63 -11.30 -2.75
N GLY A 951 5.50 -12.21 -1.79
CA GLY A 951 4.76 -11.97 -0.54
C GLY A 951 5.29 -10.78 0.26
N GLN A 952 6.62 -10.65 0.36
CA GLN A 952 7.31 -9.51 0.97
C GLN A 952 6.97 -8.19 0.25
N LEU A 953 7.10 -8.13 -1.08
CA LEU A 953 6.76 -6.95 -1.88
C LEU A 953 5.28 -6.54 -1.72
N VAL A 954 4.37 -7.52 -1.77
CA VAL A 954 2.93 -7.28 -1.60
C VAL A 954 2.63 -6.72 -0.21
N ALA A 955 3.25 -7.26 0.85
CA ALA A 955 3.09 -6.76 2.21
C ALA A 955 3.58 -5.31 2.37
N MET A 956 4.74 -4.97 1.78
CA MET A 956 5.26 -3.60 1.79
C MET A 956 4.34 -2.62 1.05
N ILE A 957 3.86 -2.99 -0.14
CA ILE A 957 2.97 -2.15 -0.97
C ILE A 957 1.65 -1.91 -0.25
N ILE A 958 1.01 -2.96 0.26
CA ILE A 958 -0.26 -2.87 0.99
C ILE A 958 -0.09 -1.95 2.20
N THR A 959 0.95 -2.18 3.01
CA THR A 959 1.18 -1.41 4.25
C THR A 959 1.44 0.07 3.96
N THR A 960 2.23 0.36 2.92
CA THR A 960 2.48 1.74 2.45
C THR A 960 1.18 2.41 2.00
N ILE A 961 0.33 1.71 1.24
CA ILE A 961 -0.98 2.21 0.80
C ILE A 961 -1.88 2.55 1.99
N PHE A 962 -1.91 1.70 3.03
CA PHE A 962 -2.72 1.96 4.23
C PHE A 962 -2.20 3.14 5.07
N ALA A 963 -0.89 3.40 5.02
CA ALA A 963 -0.25 4.55 5.67
C ALA A 963 -0.59 5.88 5.00
N VAL A 964 -0.83 5.92 3.69
CA VAL A 964 -1.08 7.18 2.97
C VAL A 964 -2.26 7.93 3.62
N PRO A 965 -2.10 9.21 4.01
CA PRO A 965 -3.15 10.02 4.64
C PRO A 965 -4.20 10.48 3.63
N ILE A 966 -4.70 9.59 2.78
CA ILE A 966 -5.88 9.88 1.98
C ILE A 966 -7.06 9.82 2.95
N THR A 967 -7.64 11.00 3.18
CA THR A 967 -8.92 11.11 3.89
C THR A 967 -9.91 10.17 3.23
N ARG A 968 -10.80 9.54 4.01
CA ARG A 968 -12.04 8.93 3.49
C ARG A 968 -12.87 10.05 2.85
N ARG A 969 -12.46 10.50 1.67
CA ARG A 969 -13.34 11.20 0.76
C ARG A 969 -14.40 10.17 0.47
N ARG A 970 -15.62 10.38 0.96
CA ARG A 970 -16.77 9.57 0.55
C ARG A 970 -16.97 9.82 -0.94
N TRP A 971 -16.18 9.15 -1.78
CA TRP A 971 -16.36 9.10 -3.24
C TRP A 971 -17.56 8.20 -3.60
N SER A 972 -18.23 7.63 -2.59
CA SER A 972 -19.29 6.63 -2.67
C SER A 972 -20.72 7.17 -2.58
N ARG A 973 -20.95 8.47 -2.83
CA ARG A 973 -22.27 8.97 -3.26
C ARG A 973 -22.18 9.41 -4.71
#